data_AF-D9SFQ5-F1
#
_entry.id   AF-D9SFQ5-F1
#
_cell.length_a   1.000
_cell.length_b   1.000
_cell.length_c   1.000
_cell.angle_alpha   90.00
_cell.angle_beta   90.00
_cell.angle_gamma   90.00
#
_symmetry.space_group_name_H-M   'P 1'
#
loop_
_entity.id
_entity.type
_entity.pdbx_description
1 polymer ?
#
loop_
_entity_poly.entity_id
_entity_poly.type
_entity_poly.pdbx_seq_one_letter_code
_entity_poly.pdbx_strand_id
1 'polypeptide(L)'
;MSSSKKPNSAQLDRSNPEVLQRMLSNHLIYTEGKSVATATERDWFEASAHAVRDQMIEKHLKTTEACVDQDPKRLYYLSLEFLIGRTLSNAALNMGLEPALRDSLKALGHDLEEVEETEIDAALGNGGLGRLAACFLDSMATLDLPGQGYGIRYEYGMFNQRIKNGQQVERPDNWLRFGNPWEFQRPERMYPVKFFGRVVQFSDGDGGIEHHWVDSDTVMAMAYDVPIPGYNTGTVNNLRLWAAKAAREFNLESFNAGDYLSAVQDKNISESLSKVLYPNDSSAVGKELRLRQEYFFVSASIQDILYHFLQKHSDWNQLPEKVAIQLNDTHPAVGVAELMYQLIDVHGLKWDHAWGLVTKIFAYTNHTLMPEALETWAVEKFERVLPRHLEIIYEINHRFLAQVNHLFPGDTELLSRVSIINESHGRRVRMAHLAVVGSHTVNGVAAIHSGLLQTTLFADFHRIYPEKFINVTNGITPRRWLNQCNHNLAQLISSRIGNGFVRNLDQLKGLIPHAEDAEFRKQFRAVKQENKARLAEYIKEKVGITVDINSMFDVQIKRIHEYKRQLLNVLHVITLYNRIRSGNAHTITPRTIIFAGKAAPGYKLAKMIIRLINDVASIVNEDPAVHGLLKVVFLPNYDVSSAEKLFPASDLSEQISTAGTEASGTGNMKMALNGALTIGTLDGANVEILEEVGDNNIFIFGLTTPQVADLRTKGYSAWDHYYGNEELRQVLDMIGNGFFSVEEPDRYRQIFDNLTHHGDHYLLLADYASYISTQDKVSLLYQDKEEWTRRAILNVANMGKFSSDRTIMEYADNVWNVKSLKQS
;
A
#
# COMPACT_ATOMS: atom_id res chain seq x y z
N MET A 1 -54.91 -1.74 -19.86
CA MET A 1 -54.96 -2.87 -18.90
C MET A 1 -53.71 -2.80 -18.04
N SER A 2 -53.92 -2.67 -16.72
CA SER A 2 -52.99 -2.93 -15.60
C SER A 2 -51.55 -2.39 -15.70
N SER A 3 -51.33 -1.17 -15.21
CA SER A 3 -50.02 -0.75 -14.72
C SER A 3 -49.65 -1.60 -13.50
N SER A 4 -48.73 -2.56 -13.66
CA SER A 4 -48.14 -3.25 -12.51
C SER A 4 -47.28 -2.23 -11.74
N LYS A 5 -47.81 -1.71 -10.64
CA LYS A 5 -47.01 -1.05 -9.61
C LYS A 5 -45.91 -2.05 -9.21
N LYS A 6 -44.64 -1.71 -9.46
CA LYS A 6 -43.52 -2.39 -8.81
C LYS A 6 -43.80 -2.41 -7.30
N PRO A 7 -43.63 -3.54 -6.60
CA PRO A 7 -43.80 -3.56 -5.16
C PRO A 7 -42.76 -2.59 -4.58
N ASN A 8 -43.25 -1.52 -3.95
CA ASN A 8 -42.42 -0.62 -3.19
C ASN A 8 -41.99 -1.41 -1.96
N SER A 9 -40.86 -2.13 -2.02
CA SER A 9 -40.24 -2.68 -0.82
C SER A 9 -39.96 -1.49 0.07
N ALA A 10 -40.73 -1.31 1.15
CA ALA A 10 -40.44 -0.28 2.14
C ALA A 10 -38.98 -0.49 2.56
N GLN A 11 -38.10 0.41 2.12
CA GLN A 11 -36.68 0.32 2.41
C GLN A 11 -36.56 0.46 3.92
N LEU A 12 -36.10 -0.60 4.59
CA LEU A 12 -35.93 -0.60 6.04
C LEU A 12 -34.98 0.56 6.38
N ASP A 13 -35.42 1.45 7.28
CA ASP A 13 -34.53 2.47 7.81
C ASP A 13 -33.56 1.80 8.79
N ARG A 14 -32.43 1.35 8.25
CA ARG A 14 -31.38 0.63 8.98
C ARG A 14 -30.51 1.56 9.83
N SER A 15 -30.73 2.87 9.75
CA SER A 15 -30.15 3.83 10.69
C SER A 15 -30.90 3.84 12.04
N ASN A 16 -32.09 3.24 12.10
CA ASN A 16 -32.81 3.03 13.35
C ASN A 16 -32.18 1.88 14.16
N PRO A 17 -31.72 2.12 15.40
CA PRO A 17 -31.13 1.09 16.25
C PRO A 17 -32.03 -0.13 16.48
N GLU A 18 -33.35 0.02 16.57
CA GLU A 18 -34.25 -1.13 16.76
C GLU A 18 -34.27 -2.07 15.54
N VAL A 19 -34.18 -1.49 14.34
CA VAL A 19 -34.10 -2.25 13.09
C VAL A 19 -32.78 -3.01 13.05
N LEU A 20 -31.68 -2.33 13.39
CA LEU A 20 -30.35 -2.92 13.35
C LEU A 20 -30.16 -4.00 14.43
N GLN A 21 -30.68 -3.79 15.65
CA GLN A 21 -30.72 -4.79 16.71
C GLN A 21 -31.46 -6.07 16.26
N ARG A 22 -32.57 -5.91 15.53
CA ARG A 22 -33.30 -7.03 14.93
C ARG A 22 -32.49 -7.72 13.83
N MET A 23 -31.76 -6.97 13.00
CA MET A 23 -30.88 -7.54 11.98
C MET A 23 -29.72 -8.33 12.60
N LEU A 24 -29.07 -7.80 13.64
CA LEU A 24 -28.04 -8.50 14.41
C LEU A 24 -28.57 -9.83 14.95
N SER A 25 -29.74 -9.79 15.60
CA SER A 25 -30.40 -10.99 16.13
C SER A 25 -30.75 -11.99 15.02
N ASN A 26 -31.22 -11.51 13.87
CA ASN A 26 -31.54 -12.35 12.73
C ASN A 26 -30.30 -13.03 12.15
N HIS A 27 -29.19 -12.32 11.95
CA HIS A 27 -27.96 -12.95 11.44
C HIS A 27 -27.37 -13.93 12.46
N LEU A 28 -27.43 -13.61 13.75
CA LEU A 28 -27.01 -14.56 14.78
C LEU A 28 -27.81 -15.87 14.71
N ILE A 29 -29.13 -15.79 14.51
CA ILE A 29 -29.99 -16.99 14.45
C ILE A 29 -29.91 -17.71 13.10
N TYR A 30 -30.07 -16.98 11.99
CA TYR A 30 -30.29 -17.56 10.66
C TYR A 30 -29.02 -17.66 9.82
N THR A 31 -27.98 -16.90 10.14
CA THR A 31 -26.67 -16.99 9.48
C THR A 31 -25.71 -17.84 10.31
N GLU A 32 -25.53 -17.53 11.60
CA GLU A 32 -24.61 -18.26 12.48
C GLU A 32 -25.22 -19.52 13.12
N GLY A 33 -26.56 -19.64 13.14
CA GLY A 33 -27.23 -20.77 13.79
C GLY A 33 -27.12 -20.75 15.32
N LYS A 34 -27.00 -19.55 15.92
CA LYS A 34 -26.73 -19.34 17.35
C LYS A 34 -27.85 -18.59 18.04
N SER A 35 -28.02 -18.85 19.33
CA SER A 35 -28.80 -18.01 20.23
C SER A 35 -27.91 -16.99 20.94
N VAL A 36 -28.49 -15.89 21.44
CA VAL A 36 -27.79 -14.89 22.27
C VAL A 36 -27.05 -15.54 23.45
N ALA A 37 -27.64 -16.57 24.07
CA ALA A 37 -27.04 -17.25 25.22
C ALA A 37 -25.80 -18.10 24.89
N THR A 38 -25.58 -18.42 23.60
CA THR A 38 -24.51 -19.33 23.12
C THR A 38 -23.53 -18.65 22.16
N ALA A 39 -23.75 -17.36 21.88
CA ALA A 39 -22.98 -16.59 20.93
C ALA A 39 -21.61 -16.23 21.52
N THR A 40 -20.58 -16.41 20.72
CA THR A 40 -19.21 -15.97 20.98
C THR A 40 -18.99 -14.56 20.43
N GLU A 41 -17.89 -13.91 20.81
CA GLU A 41 -17.47 -12.61 20.22
C GLU A 41 -17.36 -12.68 18.69
N ARG A 42 -16.88 -13.82 18.16
CA ARG A 42 -16.81 -14.04 16.72
C ARG A 42 -18.19 -14.09 16.08
N ASP A 43 -19.16 -14.78 16.70
CA ASP A 43 -20.52 -14.84 16.17
C ASP A 43 -21.16 -13.44 16.12
N TRP A 44 -20.86 -12.58 17.10
CA TRP A 44 -21.30 -11.17 17.10
C TRP A 44 -20.61 -10.32 16.04
N PHE A 45 -19.33 -10.57 15.77
CA PHE A 45 -18.64 -9.96 14.64
C PHE A 45 -19.29 -10.35 13.31
N GLU A 46 -19.50 -11.65 13.06
CA GLU A 46 -20.11 -12.12 11.80
C GLU A 46 -21.53 -11.55 11.63
N ALA A 47 -22.33 -11.56 12.70
CA ALA A 47 -23.67 -10.97 12.68
C ALA A 47 -23.65 -9.46 12.37
N SER A 48 -22.70 -8.72 12.95
CA SER A 48 -22.51 -7.29 12.70
C SER A 48 -22.04 -7.00 11.27
N ALA A 49 -21.06 -7.75 10.79
CA ALA A 49 -20.56 -7.66 9.43
C ALA A 49 -21.68 -7.92 8.41
N HIS A 50 -22.48 -8.97 8.62
CA HIS A 50 -23.62 -9.27 7.76
C HIS A 50 -24.70 -8.18 7.79
N ALA A 51 -25.03 -7.64 8.97
CA ALA A 51 -26.03 -6.58 9.09
C ALA A 51 -25.62 -5.30 8.31
N VAL A 52 -24.34 -4.91 8.39
CA VAL A 52 -23.80 -3.77 7.64
C VAL A 52 -23.71 -4.10 6.14
N ARG A 53 -23.22 -5.29 5.80
CA ARG A 53 -23.06 -5.76 4.41
C ARG A 53 -24.38 -5.75 3.66
N ASP A 54 -25.48 -6.17 4.29
CA ASP A 54 -26.80 -6.18 3.65
C ASP A 54 -27.18 -4.79 3.11
N GLN A 55 -26.76 -3.69 3.75
CA GLN A 55 -27.07 -2.35 3.26
C GLN A 55 -26.10 -1.92 2.16
N MET A 56 -24.84 -2.34 2.27
CA MET A 56 -23.85 -2.14 1.20
C MET A 56 -24.30 -2.82 -0.09
N ILE A 57 -24.87 -4.03 -0.02
CA ILE A 57 -25.36 -4.77 -1.20
C ILE A 57 -26.48 -4.01 -1.90
N GLU A 58 -27.49 -3.51 -1.16
CA GLU A 58 -28.59 -2.76 -1.77
C GLU A 58 -28.07 -1.55 -2.57
N LYS A 59 -27.12 -0.81 -2.00
CA LYS A 59 -26.48 0.32 -2.67
C LYS A 59 -25.58 -0.12 -3.83
N HIS A 60 -24.85 -1.23 -3.68
CA HIS A 60 -23.98 -1.78 -4.72
C HIS A 60 -24.76 -2.22 -5.95
N LEU A 61 -25.93 -2.85 -5.76
CA LEU A 61 -26.82 -3.19 -6.86
C LEU A 61 -27.28 -1.93 -7.60
N LYS A 62 -27.69 -0.88 -6.87
CA LYS A 62 -28.06 0.42 -7.48
C LYS A 62 -26.89 1.05 -8.25
N THR A 63 -25.67 1.00 -7.72
CA THR A 63 -24.46 1.45 -8.44
C THR A 63 -24.28 0.67 -9.73
N THR A 64 -24.40 -0.65 -9.66
CA THR A 64 -24.18 -1.54 -10.81
C THR A 64 -25.23 -1.31 -11.89
N GLU A 65 -26.50 -1.20 -11.51
CA GLU A 65 -27.61 -0.86 -12.41
C GLU A 65 -27.39 0.51 -13.05
N ALA A 66 -27.03 1.54 -12.29
CA ALA A 66 -26.73 2.86 -12.84
C ALA A 66 -25.55 2.84 -13.82
N CYS A 67 -24.49 2.09 -13.51
CA CYS A 67 -23.35 1.92 -14.43
C CYS A 67 -23.73 1.15 -15.69
N VAL A 68 -24.68 0.21 -15.62
CA VAL A 68 -25.23 -0.46 -16.80
C VAL A 68 -26.05 0.54 -17.59
N ASP A 69 -27.08 1.15 -17.00
CA ASP A 69 -28.04 2.00 -17.70
C ASP A 69 -27.42 3.23 -18.37
N GLN A 70 -26.54 3.93 -17.65
CA GLN A 70 -25.91 5.17 -18.14
C GLN A 70 -24.65 4.93 -19.00
N ASP A 71 -24.10 3.71 -18.95
CA ASP A 71 -22.93 3.28 -19.75
C ASP A 71 -21.76 4.31 -19.75
N PRO A 72 -21.29 4.75 -18.57
CA PRO A 72 -20.21 5.73 -18.47
C PRO A 72 -18.87 5.10 -18.85
N LYS A 73 -17.87 5.95 -19.09
CA LYS A 73 -16.47 5.51 -19.07
C LYS A 73 -16.13 4.95 -17.68
N ARG A 74 -15.56 3.76 -17.62
CA ARG A 74 -15.19 3.08 -16.37
C ARG A 74 -13.68 3.05 -16.18
N LEU A 75 -13.27 3.20 -14.92
CA LEU A 75 -11.88 3.09 -14.50
C LEU A 75 -11.61 1.72 -13.89
N TYR A 76 -10.54 1.09 -14.35
CA TYR A 76 -10.03 -0.17 -13.80
C TYR A 76 -8.62 0.03 -13.24
N TYR A 77 -8.48 -0.14 -11.93
CA TYR A 77 -7.22 0.04 -11.22
C TYR A 77 -6.57 -1.32 -10.94
N LEU A 78 -5.49 -1.63 -11.64
CA LEU A 78 -4.81 -2.92 -11.56
C LEU A 78 -3.65 -2.82 -10.56
N SER A 79 -3.73 -3.56 -9.46
CA SER A 79 -2.69 -3.57 -8.42
C SER A 79 -2.46 -4.98 -7.91
N LEU A 80 -1.20 -5.34 -7.72
CA LEU A 80 -0.82 -6.63 -7.16
C LEU A 80 -1.12 -6.72 -5.65
N GLU A 81 -1.27 -5.58 -4.97
CA GLU A 81 -1.64 -5.50 -3.56
C GLU A 81 -2.75 -4.48 -3.28
N PHE A 82 -3.61 -4.80 -2.30
CA PHE A 82 -4.61 -3.92 -1.69
C PHE A 82 -4.60 -4.10 -0.18
N LEU A 83 -4.07 -3.12 0.56
CA LEU A 83 -3.96 -3.22 2.01
C LEU A 83 -5.20 -2.58 2.67
N ILE A 84 -6.38 -3.21 2.52
CA ILE A 84 -7.67 -2.61 2.90
C ILE A 84 -7.88 -2.52 4.42
N GLY A 85 -7.29 -3.44 5.19
CA GLY A 85 -7.45 -3.55 6.65
C GLY A 85 -8.76 -4.23 7.04
N ARG A 86 -9.23 -3.98 8.26
CA ARG A 86 -10.58 -4.33 8.74
C ARG A 86 -11.66 -3.53 8.01
N THR A 87 -12.78 -4.16 7.68
CA THR A 87 -13.86 -3.54 6.90
C THR A 87 -15.02 -3.05 7.77
N LEU A 88 -15.30 -3.67 8.93
CA LEU A 88 -16.51 -3.37 9.73
C LEU A 88 -16.63 -1.88 10.07
N SER A 89 -15.62 -1.31 10.73
CA SER A 89 -15.61 0.10 11.16
C SER A 89 -15.74 1.05 9.97
N ASN A 90 -15.03 0.75 8.88
CA ASN A 90 -15.02 1.59 7.69
C ASN A 90 -16.37 1.56 6.96
N ALA A 91 -16.95 0.37 6.82
CA ALA A 91 -18.25 0.18 6.21
C ALA A 91 -19.35 0.85 7.04
N ALA A 92 -19.36 0.64 8.36
CA ALA A 92 -20.32 1.26 9.26
C ALA A 92 -20.21 2.80 9.22
N LEU A 93 -19.00 3.36 9.21
CA LEU A 93 -18.77 4.79 9.09
C LEU A 93 -19.27 5.34 7.74
N ASN A 94 -18.84 4.76 6.62
CA ASN A 94 -19.18 5.27 5.28
C ASN A 94 -20.68 5.15 4.98
N MET A 95 -21.35 4.16 5.56
CA MET A 95 -22.78 3.94 5.42
C MET A 95 -23.64 4.76 6.40
N GLY A 96 -23.02 5.46 7.36
CA GLY A 96 -23.72 6.24 8.38
C GLY A 96 -24.42 5.37 9.43
N LEU A 97 -23.92 4.16 9.67
CA LEU A 97 -24.50 3.17 10.57
C LEU A 97 -23.75 3.01 11.89
N GLU A 98 -22.54 3.55 11.99
CA GLU A 98 -21.68 3.34 13.17
C GLU A 98 -22.37 3.70 14.50
N PRO A 99 -23.05 4.86 14.65
CA PRO A 99 -23.71 5.18 15.92
C PRO A 99 -24.83 4.19 16.25
N ALA A 100 -25.65 3.83 15.26
CA ALA A 100 -26.75 2.88 15.44
C ALA A 100 -26.23 1.47 15.76
N LEU A 101 -25.13 1.05 15.13
CA LEU A 101 -24.49 -0.25 15.37
C LEU A 101 -23.94 -0.32 16.80
N ARG A 102 -23.24 0.73 17.24
CA ARG A 102 -22.73 0.87 18.61
C ARG A 102 -23.85 0.79 19.63
N ASP A 103 -24.91 1.57 19.47
CA ASP A 103 -26.04 1.57 20.40
C ASP A 103 -26.76 0.22 20.43
N SER A 104 -26.91 -0.43 19.27
CA SER A 104 -27.56 -1.74 19.15
C SER A 104 -26.75 -2.86 19.82
N LEU A 105 -25.44 -2.90 19.59
CA LEU A 105 -24.54 -3.86 20.25
C LEU A 105 -24.53 -3.64 21.76
N LYS A 106 -24.45 -2.38 22.20
CA LYS A 106 -24.48 -2.02 23.62
C LYS A 106 -25.79 -2.44 24.29
N ALA A 107 -26.93 -2.27 23.62
CA ALA A 107 -28.22 -2.75 24.10
C ALA A 107 -28.29 -4.28 24.21
N LEU A 108 -27.47 -5.00 23.44
CA LEU A 108 -27.30 -6.45 23.49
C LEU A 108 -26.19 -6.91 24.43
N GLY A 109 -25.51 -5.97 25.11
CA GLY A 109 -24.45 -6.27 26.09
C GLY A 109 -23.05 -6.40 25.50
N HIS A 110 -22.81 -5.89 24.30
CA HIS A 110 -21.52 -5.95 23.60
C HIS A 110 -20.97 -4.58 23.28
N ASP A 111 -19.65 -4.43 23.35
CA ASP A 111 -18.93 -3.22 22.96
C ASP A 111 -18.50 -3.30 21.48
N LEU A 112 -18.63 -2.21 20.74
CA LEU A 112 -18.31 -2.22 19.30
C LEU A 112 -16.81 -2.44 19.08
N GLU A 113 -15.96 -1.82 19.90
CA GLU A 113 -14.51 -1.93 19.78
C GLU A 113 -14.04 -3.38 20.00
N GLU A 114 -14.61 -4.09 20.99
CA GLU A 114 -14.33 -5.52 21.22
C GLU A 114 -14.74 -6.39 20.02
N VAL A 115 -15.90 -6.11 19.42
CA VAL A 115 -16.38 -6.81 18.21
C VAL A 115 -15.47 -6.53 17.01
N GLU A 116 -15.03 -5.28 16.83
CA GLU A 116 -14.11 -4.89 15.76
C GLU A 116 -12.73 -5.54 15.91
N GLU A 117 -12.24 -5.71 17.14
CA GLU A 117 -10.96 -6.40 17.40
C GLU A 117 -10.96 -7.88 17.00
N THR A 118 -12.14 -8.48 16.88
CA THR A 118 -12.31 -9.87 16.42
C THR A 118 -12.14 -10.04 14.91
N GLU A 119 -12.24 -8.94 14.15
CA GLU A 119 -11.96 -8.95 12.71
C GLU A 119 -10.46 -9.10 12.43
N ILE A 120 -10.11 -9.98 11.49
CA ILE A 120 -8.73 -10.16 11.03
C ILE A 120 -8.55 -9.32 9.77
N ASP A 121 -7.48 -8.52 9.70
CA ASP A 121 -7.14 -7.74 8.50
C ASP A 121 -7.11 -8.62 7.26
N ALA A 122 -7.72 -8.14 6.17
CA ALA A 122 -7.60 -8.81 4.88
C ALA A 122 -6.15 -8.76 4.40
N ALA A 123 -5.50 -9.93 4.35
CA ALA A 123 -4.09 -10.07 4.01
C ALA A 123 -3.86 -9.99 2.49
N LEU A 124 -4.33 -8.91 1.86
CA LEU A 124 -4.33 -8.69 0.42
C LEU A 124 -3.21 -7.74 -0.05
N GLY A 125 -2.37 -7.27 0.87
CA GLY A 125 -1.27 -6.36 0.58
C GLY A 125 -0.21 -6.35 1.65
N ASN A 126 0.86 -5.58 1.43
CA ASN A 126 1.98 -5.44 2.36
C ASN A 126 2.34 -3.98 2.62
N GLY A 127 2.54 -3.19 1.57
CA GLY A 127 3.23 -1.90 1.66
C GLY A 127 2.37 -0.65 1.48
N GLY A 128 3.07 0.47 1.28
CA GLY A 128 2.47 1.75 0.95
C GLY A 128 1.75 1.75 -0.40
N LEU A 129 2.20 0.93 -1.36
CA LEU A 129 1.57 0.78 -2.69
C LEU A 129 0.15 0.20 -2.54
N GLY A 130 -0.01 -0.90 -1.81
CA GLY A 130 -1.31 -1.50 -1.56
C GLY A 130 -2.21 -0.63 -0.68
N ARG A 131 -1.63 0.14 0.25
CA ARG A 131 -2.41 1.07 1.07
C ARG A 131 -2.89 2.29 0.29
N LEU A 132 -2.10 2.75 -0.68
CA LEU A 132 -2.50 3.79 -1.63
C LEU A 132 -3.68 3.30 -2.47
N ALA A 133 -3.57 2.11 -3.06
CA ALA A 133 -4.66 1.50 -3.84
C ALA A 133 -5.96 1.40 -3.03
N ALA A 134 -5.87 1.02 -1.74
CA ALA A 134 -7.03 0.98 -0.85
C ALA A 134 -7.60 2.38 -0.53
N CYS A 135 -6.77 3.41 -0.33
CA CYS A 135 -7.25 4.80 -0.17
C CYS A 135 -7.94 5.31 -1.45
N PHE A 136 -7.43 4.90 -2.61
CA PHE A 136 -7.99 5.27 -3.91
C PHE A 136 -9.37 4.66 -4.14
N LEU A 137 -9.59 3.39 -3.78
CA LEU A 137 -10.91 2.77 -3.87
C LEU A 137 -11.96 3.49 -3.01
N ASP A 138 -11.60 3.85 -1.77
CA ASP A 138 -12.47 4.61 -0.86
C ASP A 138 -12.80 6.00 -1.41
N SER A 139 -11.81 6.68 -2.01
CA SER A 139 -12.00 8.01 -2.61
C SER A 139 -12.80 7.97 -3.92
N MET A 140 -12.55 6.98 -4.78
CA MET A 140 -13.34 6.74 -5.99
C MET A 140 -14.81 6.54 -5.65
N ALA A 141 -15.10 5.71 -4.65
CA ALA A 141 -16.47 5.48 -4.20
C ALA A 141 -17.09 6.76 -3.60
N THR A 142 -16.33 7.48 -2.78
CA THR A 142 -16.80 8.74 -2.14
C THR A 142 -17.10 9.84 -3.16
N LEU A 143 -16.31 9.94 -4.23
CA LEU A 143 -16.47 10.91 -5.33
C LEU A 143 -17.46 10.44 -6.41
N ASP A 144 -18.15 9.33 -6.19
CA ASP A 144 -19.12 8.76 -7.13
C ASP A 144 -18.53 8.43 -8.49
N LEU A 145 -17.23 8.09 -8.55
CA LEU A 145 -16.58 7.71 -9.79
C LEU A 145 -16.83 6.22 -10.07
N PRO A 146 -17.20 5.84 -11.32
CA PRO A 146 -17.38 4.44 -11.71
C PRO A 146 -16.03 3.73 -11.83
N GLY A 147 -15.49 3.33 -10.68
CA GLY A 147 -14.17 2.71 -10.54
C GLY A 147 -14.24 1.30 -9.97
N GLN A 148 -13.34 0.44 -10.43
CA GLN A 148 -13.18 -0.93 -9.94
C GLN A 148 -11.70 -1.27 -9.74
N GLY A 149 -11.37 -1.87 -8.60
CA GLY A 149 -10.04 -2.44 -8.35
C GLY A 149 -9.96 -3.89 -8.82
N TYR A 150 -8.83 -4.29 -9.40
CA TYR A 150 -8.52 -5.69 -9.71
C TYR A 150 -7.21 -6.12 -9.06
N GLY A 151 -7.26 -7.27 -8.38
CA GLY A 151 -6.10 -7.89 -7.74
C GLY A 151 -6.25 -9.41 -7.57
N ILE A 152 -5.40 -10.01 -6.73
CA ILE A 152 -5.41 -11.45 -6.43
C ILE A 152 -5.99 -11.68 -5.03
N ARG A 153 -6.80 -12.72 -4.88
CA ARG A 153 -7.32 -13.17 -3.58
C ARG A 153 -6.29 -14.05 -2.87
N TYR A 154 -5.30 -13.45 -2.22
CA TYR A 154 -4.25 -14.20 -1.52
C TYR A 154 -4.80 -14.96 -0.30
N GLU A 155 -4.52 -16.25 -0.22
CA GLU A 155 -4.95 -17.09 0.91
C GLU A 155 -4.19 -16.78 2.21
N TYR A 156 -2.90 -16.48 2.11
CA TYR A 156 -2.00 -16.36 3.26
C TYR A 156 -1.24 -15.02 3.34
N GLY A 157 -1.65 -14.04 2.52
CA GLY A 157 -1.00 -12.74 2.38
C GLY A 157 0.49 -12.84 2.13
N MET A 158 1.28 -11.91 2.70
CA MET A 158 2.75 -12.00 2.66
C MET A 158 3.26 -12.92 3.78
N PHE A 159 3.00 -12.54 5.03
CA PHE A 159 3.17 -13.37 6.25
C PHE A 159 2.69 -12.59 7.50
N ASN A 160 2.32 -13.34 8.54
CA ASN A 160 2.19 -12.87 9.91
C ASN A 160 3.57 -12.86 10.59
N GLN A 161 3.99 -11.70 11.07
CA GLN A 161 5.30 -11.53 11.71
C GLN A 161 5.24 -11.90 13.19
N ARG A 162 6.14 -12.76 13.64
CA ARG A 162 6.39 -12.99 15.08
C ARG A 162 7.82 -12.64 15.41
N ILE A 163 8.05 -12.23 16.65
CA ILE A 163 9.40 -12.00 17.19
C ILE A 163 9.71 -13.13 18.16
N LYS A 164 10.77 -13.90 17.89
CA LYS A 164 11.26 -14.98 18.77
C LYS A 164 12.74 -14.77 18.99
N ASN A 165 13.15 -14.68 20.26
CA ASN A 165 14.54 -14.36 20.63
C ASN A 165 15.03 -13.12 19.84
N GLY A 166 14.21 -12.06 19.86
CA GLY A 166 14.38 -10.81 19.10
C GLY A 166 14.48 -10.90 17.57
N GLN A 167 14.32 -12.08 16.97
CA GLN A 167 14.38 -12.26 15.51
C GLN A 167 12.99 -12.34 14.90
N GLN A 168 12.86 -11.82 13.67
CA GLN A 168 11.66 -12.02 12.86
C GLN A 168 11.53 -13.49 12.45
N VAL A 169 10.33 -14.05 12.70
CA VAL A 169 9.88 -15.36 12.22
C VAL A 169 8.61 -15.17 11.41
N GLU A 170 8.60 -15.65 10.18
CA GLU A 170 7.43 -15.61 9.29
C GLU A 170 6.48 -16.78 9.57
N ARG A 171 5.18 -16.50 9.67
CA ARG A 171 4.11 -17.49 9.70
C ARG A 171 3.05 -17.17 8.63
N PRO A 172 2.31 -18.16 8.10
CA PRO A 172 1.20 -17.88 7.19
C PRO A 172 0.15 -16.98 7.84
N ASP A 173 -0.42 -16.05 7.08
CA ASP A 173 -1.48 -15.17 7.54
C ASP A 173 -2.86 -15.77 7.26
N ASN A 174 -3.44 -16.49 8.23
CA ASN A 174 -4.63 -17.32 8.03
C ASN A 174 -5.95 -16.53 8.11
N TRP A 175 -6.04 -15.38 7.46
CA TRP A 175 -7.20 -14.48 7.53
C TRP A 175 -8.50 -15.10 6.99
N LEU A 176 -8.41 -16.03 6.04
CA LEU A 176 -9.55 -16.74 5.45
C LEU A 176 -9.92 -18.04 6.17
N ARG A 177 -9.32 -18.34 7.34
CA ARG A 177 -9.56 -19.60 8.06
C ARG A 177 -11.04 -19.86 8.35
N PHE A 178 -11.80 -18.82 8.61
CA PHE A 178 -13.23 -18.88 8.94
C PHE A 178 -14.09 -18.28 7.82
N GLY A 179 -13.53 -18.13 6.61
CA GLY A 179 -14.13 -17.34 5.54
C GLY A 179 -13.95 -15.84 5.76
N ASN A 180 -14.65 -15.05 4.95
CA ASN A 180 -14.70 -13.60 5.04
C ASN A 180 -16.14 -13.15 4.77
N PRO A 181 -16.83 -12.49 5.72
CA PRO A 181 -18.23 -12.09 5.51
C PRO A 181 -18.38 -11.04 4.41
N TRP A 182 -17.33 -10.32 4.02
CA TRP A 182 -17.43 -9.20 3.08
C TRP A 182 -17.39 -9.60 1.61
N GLU A 183 -16.96 -10.81 1.27
CA GLU A 183 -16.74 -11.22 -0.12
C GLU A 183 -17.92 -12.01 -0.72
N PHE A 184 -18.12 -11.85 -2.02
CA PHE A 184 -19.07 -12.63 -2.81
C PHE A 184 -18.33 -13.44 -3.86
N GLN A 185 -18.39 -14.75 -3.74
CA GLN A 185 -17.91 -15.65 -4.80
C GLN A 185 -18.79 -15.53 -6.05
N ARG A 186 -18.17 -15.40 -7.23
CA ARG A 186 -18.84 -15.29 -8.53
C ARG A 186 -18.45 -16.46 -9.43
N PRO A 187 -18.97 -17.68 -9.21
CA PRO A 187 -18.62 -18.85 -10.03
C PRO A 187 -19.00 -18.68 -11.51
N GLU A 188 -19.98 -17.83 -11.82
CA GLU A 188 -20.39 -17.44 -13.17
C GLU A 188 -19.39 -16.51 -13.89
N ARG A 189 -18.40 -15.96 -13.15
CA ARG A 189 -17.31 -15.14 -13.67
C ARG A 189 -15.99 -15.90 -13.53
N MET A 190 -15.76 -16.77 -14.50
CA MET A 190 -14.59 -17.63 -14.55
C MET A 190 -13.89 -17.52 -15.90
N TYR A 191 -12.61 -17.14 -15.90
CA TYR A 191 -11.85 -16.92 -17.12
C TYR A 191 -10.66 -17.88 -17.23
N PRO A 192 -10.44 -18.52 -18.38
CA PRO A 192 -9.26 -19.34 -18.59
C PRO A 192 -8.02 -18.47 -18.78
N VAL A 193 -6.94 -18.80 -18.08
CA VAL A 193 -5.63 -18.16 -18.24
C VAL A 193 -4.60 -19.21 -18.65
N LYS A 194 -3.92 -18.94 -19.77
CA LYS A 194 -2.98 -19.86 -20.39
C LYS A 194 -1.54 -19.61 -19.92
N PHE A 195 -0.72 -20.66 -19.85
CA PHE A 195 0.71 -20.58 -19.59
C PHE A 195 1.45 -21.58 -20.47
N PHE A 196 2.75 -21.33 -20.71
CA PHE A 196 3.64 -22.22 -21.46
C PHE A 196 3.16 -22.44 -22.90
N GLY A 197 3.37 -23.63 -23.47
CA GLY A 197 3.01 -23.95 -24.85
C GLY A 197 3.91 -23.31 -25.89
N ARG A 198 3.37 -23.12 -27.10
CA ARG A 198 4.11 -22.60 -28.27
C ARG A 198 3.21 -21.87 -29.24
N VAL A 199 3.80 -21.05 -30.11
CA VAL A 199 3.08 -20.36 -31.20
C VAL A 199 3.23 -21.15 -32.50
N VAL A 200 2.13 -21.32 -33.23
CA VAL A 200 2.10 -21.89 -34.59
C VAL A 200 1.53 -20.84 -35.53
N GLN A 201 2.15 -20.71 -36.71
CA GLN A 201 1.74 -19.76 -37.74
C GLN A 201 0.96 -20.45 -38.84
N PHE A 202 -0.13 -19.82 -39.28
CA PHE A 202 -0.94 -20.26 -40.42
C PHE A 202 -1.10 -19.10 -41.40
N SER A 203 -1.32 -19.41 -42.68
CA SER A 203 -1.71 -18.38 -43.65
C SER A 203 -3.19 -18.08 -43.47
N ASP A 204 -3.53 -16.80 -43.37
CA ASP A 204 -4.91 -16.32 -43.18
C ASP A 204 -5.76 -16.32 -44.47
N GLY A 205 -5.22 -16.80 -45.59
CA GLY A 205 -5.89 -16.84 -46.89
C GLY A 205 -5.89 -15.52 -47.67
N ASP A 206 -5.62 -14.38 -47.01
CA ASP A 206 -5.54 -13.03 -47.61
C ASP A 206 -4.09 -12.53 -47.76
N GLY A 207 -3.11 -13.40 -47.50
CA GLY A 207 -1.67 -13.12 -47.66
C GLY A 207 -0.99 -12.63 -46.38
N GLY A 208 -1.69 -12.63 -45.24
CA GLY A 208 -1.13 -12.43 -43.91
C GLY A 208 -0.85 -13.73 -43.17
N ILE A 209 -0.47 -13.59 -41.89
CA ILE A 209 -0.09 -14.69 -41.00
C ILE A 209 -0.94 -14.61 -39.74
N GLU A 210 -1.68 -15.68 -39.45
CA GLU A 210 -2.37 -15.90 -38.18
C GLU A 210 -1.46 -16.63 -37.20
N HIS A 211 -1.47 -16.21 -35.93
CA HIS A 211 -0.67 -16.80 -34.86
C HIS A 211 -1.60 -17.51 -33.87
N HIS A 212 -1.34 -18.80 -33.61
CA HIS A 212 -2.12 -19.61 -32.68
C HIS A 212 -1.25 -20.05 -31.51
N TRP A 213 -1.65 -19.67 -30.29
CA TRP A 213 -1.03 -20.15 -29.06
C TRP A 213 -1.65 -21.48 -28.63
N VAL A 214 -0.87 -22.56 -28.79
CA VAL A 214 -1.30 -23.96 -28.61
C VAL A 214 -0.44 -24.69 -27.58
N ASP A 215 -0.90 -25.87 -27.15
CA ASP A 215 -0.22 -26.75 -26.18
C ASP A 215 0.08 -26.08 -24.84
N SER A 216 -0.78 -25.14 -24.42
CA SER A 216 -0.66 -24.37 -23.17
C SER A 216 -1.32 -25.07 -21.98
N ASP A 217 -0.77 -24.89 -20.79
CA ASP A 217 -1.45 -25.18 -19.53
C ASP A 217 -2.54 -24.13 -19.27
N THR A 218 -3.66 -24.52 -18.65
CA THR A 218 -4.77 -23.59 -18.33
C THR A 218 -5.10 -23.61 -16.85
N VAL A 219 -5.18 -22.42 -16.26
CA VAL A 219 -5.68 -22.18 -14.90
C VAL A 219 -6.95 -21.35 -15.01
N MET A 220 -7.97 -21.67 -14.19
CA MET A 220 -9.20 -20.88 -14.16
C MET A 220 -9.09 -19.77 -13.12
N ALA A 221 -9.40 -18.54 -13.50
CA ALA A 221 -9.50 -17.39 -12.61
C ALA A 221 -10.96 -17.16 -12.21
N MET A 222 -11.30 -17.39 -10.95
CA MET A 222 -12.65 -17.17 -10.40
C MET A 222 -12.71 -15.83 -9.68
N ALA A 223 -13.72 -15.02 -9.97
CA ALA A 223 -13.91 -13.72 -9.32
C ALA A 223 -14.49 -13.84 -7.90
N TYR A 224 -14.00 -12.97 -7.02
CA TYR A 224 -14.55 -12.66 -5.71
C TYR A 224 -14.72 -11.15 -5.61
N ASP A 225 -15.94 -10.69 -5.32
CA ASP A 225 -16.26 -9.27 -5.21
C ASP A 225 -16.27 -8.83 -3.74
N VAL A 226 -15.55 -7.74 -3.44
CA VAL A 226 -15.55 -7.06 -2.15
C VAL A 226 -16.10 -5.64 -2.35
N PRO A 227 -17.33 -5.34 -1.91
CA PRO A 227 -17.91 -4.01 -2.11
C PRO A 227 -17.18 -2.93 -1.32
N ILE A 228 -16.95 -1.77 -1.94
CA ILE A 228 -16.25 -0.64 -1.35
C ILE A 228 -17.21 0.56 -1.21
N PRO A 229 -17.68 0.89 0.01
CA PRO A 229 -18.65 1.95 0.20
C PRO A 229 -18.01 3.33 0.20
N GLY A 230 -18.64 4.29 -0.48
CA GLY A 230 -18.25 5.71 -0.42
C GLY A 230 -18.86 6.41 0.80
N TYR A 231 -18.17 7.40 1.35
CA TYR A 231 -18.66 8.14 2.53
C TYR A 231 -19.83 9.04 2.19
N ASN A 232 -20.97 8.86 2.88
CA ASN A 232 -22.16 9.70 2.73
C ASN A 232 -22.63 9.83 1.26
N THR A 233 -22.66 8.71 0.54
CA THR A 233 -23.21 8.61 -0.81
C THR A 233 -23.96 7.28 -1.02
N GLY A 234 -24.72 7.19 -2.10
CA GLY A 234 -25.31 5.95 -2.62
C GLY A 234 -24.30 5.03 -3.30
N THR A 235 -23.12 5.53 -3.66
CA THR A 235 -22.13 4.77 -4.43
C THR A 235 -21.41 3.71 -3.58
N VAL A 236 -21.51 2.46 -4.02
CA VAL A 236 -20.67 1.34 -3.53
C VAL A 236 -19.98 0.70 -4.73
N ASN A 237 -18.69 0.98 -4.87
CA ASN A 237 -17.82 0.42 -5.91
C ASN A 237 -17.42 -1.02 -5.56
N ASN A 238 -16.53 -1.61 -6.35
CA ASN A 238 -16.12 -3.00 -6.17
C ASN A 238 -14.58 -3.15 -6.23
N LEU A 239 -14.05 -4.00 -5.36
CA LEU A 239 -12.73 -4.61 -5.49
C LEU A 239 -12.94 -6.07 -5.92
N ARG A 240 -12.55 -6.40 -7.15
CA ARG A 240 -12.60 -7.77 -7.67
C ARG A 240 -11.26 -8.45 -7.50
N LEU A 241 -11.28 -9.61 -6.85
CA LEU A 241 -10.11 -10.42 -6.55
C LEU A 241 -10.19 -11.76 -7.27
N TRP A 242 -9.09 -12.18 -7.89
CA TRP A 242 -9.01 -13.44 -8.61
C TRP A 242 -8.45 -14.56 -7.73
N ALA A 243 -9.21 -15.65 -7.59
CA ALA A 243 -8.72 -16.90 -7.01
C ALA A 243 -8.36 -17.87 -8.14
N ALA A 244 -7.16 -18.45 -8.07
CA ALA A 244 -6.77 -19.50 -9.01
C ALA A 244 -7.50 -20.79 -8.66
N LYS A 245 -8.08 -21.44 -9.66
CA LYS A 245 -8.77 -22.73 -9.57
C LYS A 245 -8.24 -23.69 -10.61
N ALA A 246 -8.13 -24.95 -10.23
CA ALA A 246 -7.72 -26.01 -11.13
C ALA A 246 -8.80 -26.25 -12.19
N ALA A 247 -8.42 -26.42 -13.45
CA ALA A 247 -9.37 -26.82 -14.50
C ALA A 247 -9.95 -28.23 -14.23
N ARG A 248 -9.18 -29.09 -13.55
CA ARG A 248 -9.59 -30.39 -13.02
C ARG A 248 -9.19 -30.47 -11.55
N GLU A 249 -10.17 -30.58 -10.65
CA GLU A 249 -9.89 -30.55 -9.21
C GLU A 249 -9.29 -31.86 -8.67
N PHE A 250 -9.55 -33.00 -9.33
CA PHE A 250 -9.19 -34.32 -8.81
C PHE A 250 -9.00 -35.35 -9.93
N ASN A 251 -7.92 -36.16 -9.81
CA ASN A 251 -7.71 -37.33 -10.65
C ASN A 251 -8.08 -38.62 -9.90
N LEU A 252 -9.29 -39.12 -10.18
CA LEU A 252 -9.82 -40.34 -9.56
C LEU A 252 -9.02 -41.61 -9.94
N GLU A 253 -8.38 -41.64 -11.11
CA GLU A 253 -7.58 -42.80 -11.54
C GLU A 253 -6.31 -42.92 -10.68
N SER A 254 -5.57 -41.81 -10.50
CA SER A 254 -4.41 -41.78 -9.61
C SER A 254 -4.79 -42.12 -8.16
N PHE A 255 -5.93 -41.61 -7.68
CA PHE A 255 -6.41 -41.91 -6.34
C PHE A 255 -6.73 -43.40 -6.16
N ASN A 256 -7.46 -44.00 -7.10
CA ASN A 256 -7.80 -45.41 -7.07
C ASN A 256 -6.58 -46.32 -7.21
N ALA A 257 -5.51 -45.83 -7.85
CA ALA A 257 -4.21 -46.50 -7.92
C ALA A 257 -3.37 -46.37 -6.63
N GLY A 258 -3.86 -45.65 -5.61
CA GLY A 258 -3.15 -45.42 -4.35
C GLY A 258 -2.12 -44.28 -4.40
N ASP A 259 -2.03 -43.54 -5.51
CA ASP A 259 -1.18 -42.37 -5.67
C ASP A 259 -1.95 -41.09 -5.31
N TYR A 260 -2.12 -40.90 -4.00
CA TYR A 260 -2.89 -39.79 -3.46
C TYR A 260 -2.24 -38.41 -3.71
N LEU A 261 -0.91 -38.35 -3.89
CA LEU A 261 -0.21 -37.09 -4.14
C LEU A 261 -0.46 -36.59 -5.56
N SER A 262 -0.31 -37.47 -6.56
CA SER A 262 -0.60 -37.11 -7.95
C SER A 262 -2.09 -36.85 -8.19
N ALA A 263 -2.99 -37.47 -7.42
CA ALA A 263 -4.43 -37.20 -7.49
C ALA A 263 -4.83 -35.73 -7.27
N VAL A 264 -4.00 -34.94 -6.57
CA VAL A 264 -4.25 -33.54 -6.22
C VAL A 264 -3.13 -32.58 -6.67
N GLN A 265 -2.13 -33.07 -7.42
CA GLN A 265 -0.95 -32.32 -7.79
C GLN A 265 -1.28 -31.12 -8.69
N ASP A 266 -2.07 -31.33 -9.75
CA ASP A 266 -2.47 -30.29 -10.69
C ASP A 266 -3.24 -29.16 -10.00
N LYS A 267 -4.06 -29.53 -9.01
CA LYS A 267 -4.76 -28.59 -8.15
C LYS A 267 -3.78 -27.74 -7.34
N ASN A 268 -2.84 -28.37 -6.65
CA ASN A 268 -1.87 -27.66 -5.83
C ASN A 268 -0.97 -26.70 -6.62
N ILE A 269 -0.56 -27.09 -7.83
CA ILE A 269 0.26 -26.24 -8.72
C ILE A 269 -0.56 -25.04 -9.21
N SER A 270 -1.79 -25.28 -9.67
CA SER A 270 -2.67 -24.24 -10.21
C SER A 270 -3.06 -23.21 -9.15
N GLU A 271 -3.48 -23.68 -7.97
CA GLU A 271 -3.94 -22.81 -6.88
C GLU A 271 -2.79 -22.03 -6.21
N SER A 272 -1.52 -22.41 -6.44
CA SER A 272 -0.35 -21.72 -5.88
C SER A 272 -0.26 -20.24 -6.27
N LEU A 273 -0.84 -19.85 -7.41
CA LEU A 273 -0.85 -18.48 -7.93
C LEU A 273 -1.58 -17.49 -7.00
N SER A 274 -2.56 -17.95 -6.23
CA SER A 274 -3.31 -17.10 -5.29
C SER A 274 -3.03 -17.44 -3.83
N LYS A 275 -1.90 -18.10 -3.50
CA LYS A 275 -1.57 -18.44 -2.10
C LYS A 275 -0.90 -17.30 -1.34
N VAL A 276 0.22 -16.79 -1.85
CA VAL A 276 1.10 -15.86 -1.12
C VAL A 276 1.45 -14.66 -2.00
N LEU A 277 1.46 -13.48 -1.39
CA LEU A 277 1.91 -12.22 -1.99
C LEU A 277 3.44 -12.14 -1.95
N TYR A 278 4.06 -11.77 -3.07
CA TYR A 278 5.52 -11.67 -3.22
C TYR A 278 6.27 -12.93 -2.76
N PRO A 279 6.05 -14.08 -3.42
CA PRO A 279 6.78 -15.31 -3.10
C PRO A 279 8.29 -15.08 -3.22
N ASN A 280 9.07 -15.80 -2.41
CA ASN A 280 10.52 -15.65 -2.42
C ASN A 280 11.11 -15.95 -3.82
N ASP A 281 11.62 -14.92 -4.47
CA ASP A 281 12.14 -14.95 -5.83
C ASP A 281 13.66 -15.11 -5.90
N SER A 282 14.31 -15.53 -4.81
CA SER A 282 15.73 -15.88 -4.82
C SER A 282 16.03 -17.11 -5.69
N SER A 283 15.02 -17.96 -5.93
CA SER A 283 15.12 -19.17 -6.77
C SER A 283 14.53 -18.97 -8.16
N ALA A 284 14.96 -19.78 -9.14
CA ALA A 284 14.40 -19.74 -10.50
C ALA A 284 12.89 -20.00 -10.52
N VAL A 285 12.41 -20.95 -9.71
CA VAL A 285 10.99 -21.31 -9.55
C VAL A 285 10.19 -20.15 -8.95
N GLY A 286 10.72 -19.47 -7.93
CA GLY A 286 10.06 -18.30 -7.33
C GLY A 286 9.89 -17.15 -8.31
N LYS A 287 10.91 -16.89 -9.14
CA LYS A 287 10.82 -15.89 -10.22
C LYS A 287 9.77 -16.27 -11.26
N GLU A 288 9.70 -17.54 -11.66
CA GLU A 288 8.66 -18.02 -12.59
C GLU A 288 7.25 -17.86 -12.01
N LEU A 289 7.05 -18.22 -10.73
CA LEU A 289 5.78 -18.08 -10.05
C LEU A 289 5.32 -16.62 -10.03
N ARG A 290 6.22 -15.67 -9.74
CA ARG A 290 5.89 -14.23 -9.73
C ARG A 290 5.41 -13.72 -11.10
N LEU A 291 6.11 -14.05 -12.19
CA LEU A 291 5.66 -13.69 -13.55
C LEU A 291 4.29 -14.31 -13.86
N ARG A 292 4.07 -15.56 -13.45
CA ARG A 292 2.77 -16.23 -13.63
C ARG A 292 1.66 -15.57 -12.82
N GLN A 293 1.92 -15.11 -11.60
CA GLN A 293 0.95 -14.38 -10.77
C GLN A 293 0.56 -13.05 -11.43
N GLU A 294 1.54 -12.29 -11.91
CA GLU A 294 1.33 -11.01 -12.58
C GLU A 294 0.47 -11.20 -13.85
N TYR A 295 0.83 -12.16 -14.70
CA TYR A 295 0.03 -12.46 -15.88
C TYR A 295 -1.37 -13.00 -15.53
N PHE A 296 -1.48 -13.86 -14.51
CA PHE A 296 -2.73 -14.48 -14.08
C PHE A 296 -3.83 -13.45 -13.85
N PHE A 297 -3.57 -12.46 -12.98
CA PHE A 297 -4.59 -11.49 -12.63
C PHE A 297 -4.81 -10.47 -13.75
N VAL A 298 -3.78 -10.12 -14.51
CA VAL A 298 -3.88 -9.20 -15.65
C VAL A 298 -4.77 -9.78 -16.75
N SER A 299 -4.53 -11.02 -17.17
CA SER A 299 -5.33 -11.68 -18.20
C SER A 299 -6.78 -11.83 -17.78
N ALA A 300 -7.03 -12.31 -16.55
CA ALA A 300 -8.39 -12.43 -16.03
C ALA A 300 -9.12 -11.07 -16.00
N SER A 301 -8.42 -10.01 -15.57
CA SER A 301 -8.99 -8.66 -15.51
C SER A 301 -9.29 -8.10 -16.91
N ILE A 302 -8.39 -8.26 -17.87
CA ILE A 302 -8.61 -7.77 -19.25
C ILE A 302 -9.76 -8.52 -19.90
N GLN A 303 -9.84 -9.85 -19.75
CA GLN A 303 -10.96 -10.64 -20.26
C GLN A 303 -12.31 -10.17 -19.66
N ASP A 304 -12.35 -9.88 -18.36
CA ASP A 304 -13.55 -9.38 -17.69
C ASP A 304 -13.94 -7.96 -18.14
N ILE A 305 -12.96 -7.07 -18.34
CA ILE A 305 -13.17 -5.72 -18.89
C ILE A 305 -13.76 -5.80 -20.31
N LEU A 306 -13.19 -6.65 -21.18
CA LEU A 306 -13.66 -6.84 -22.54
C LEU A 306 -15.05 -7.49 -22.58
N TYR A 307 -15.30 -8.47 -21.69
CA TYR A 307 -16.63 -9.04 -21.52
C TYR A 307 -17.66 -7.95 -21.22
N HIS A 308 -17.37 -7.05 -20.27
CA HIS A 308 -18.28 -5.95 -19.92
C HIS A 308 -18.52 -4.98 -21.08
N PHE A 309 -17.49 -4.64 -21.85
CA PHE A 309 -17.62 -3.81 -23.04
C PHE A 309 -18.53 -4.47 -24.10
N LEU A 310 -18.28 -5.75 -24.40
CA LEU A 310 -18.99 -6.50 -25.44
C LEU A 310 -20.47 -6.77 -25.14
N GLN A 311 -20.91 -6.64 -23.88
CA GLN A 311 -22.33 -6.72 -23.54
C GLN A 311 -23.16 -5.57 -24.16
N LYS A 312 -22.54 -4.42 -24.45
CA LYS A 312 -23.22 -3.23 -24.96
C LYS A 312 -22.67 -2.69 -26.28
N HIS A 313 -21.40 -3.00 -26.57
CA HIS A 313 -20.67 -2.39 -27.66
C HIS A 313 -20.11 -3.45 -28.60
N SER A 314 -20.28 -3.23 -29.90
CA SER A 314 -19.67 -4.06 -30.96
C SER A 314 -18.61 -3.31 -31.76
N ASP A 315 -18.53 -1.98 -31.63
CA ASP A 315 -17.56 -1.12 -32.32
C ASP A 315 -16.36 -0.83 -31.41
N TRP A 316 -15.23 -1.43 -31.76
CA TRP A 316 -13.97 -1.31 -31.01
C TRP A 316 -13.45 0.12 -30.89
N ASN A 317 -13.84 1.05 -31.77
CA ASN A 317 -13.41 2.44 -31.67
C ASN A 317 -13.94 3.14 -30.41
N GLN A 318 -15.03 2.62 -29.82
CA GLN A 318 -15.60 3.11 -28.56
C GLN A 318 -14.85 2.58 -27.33
N LEU A 319 -13.96 1.59 -27.47
CA LEU A 319 -13.28 0.97 -26.33
C LEU A 319 -12.51 2.00 -25.47
N PRO A 320 -11.68 2.92 -26.03
CA PRO A 320 -10.98 3.92 -25.23
C PRO A 320 -11.88 5.01 -24.64
N GLU A 321 -13.09 5.17 -25.19
CA GLU A 321 -14.11 6.09 -24.66
C GLU A 321 -14.86 5.48 -23.47
N LYS A 322 -14.85 4.15 -23.34
CA LYS A 322 -15.57 3.40 -22.31
C LYS A 322 -14.66 2.78 -21.25
N VAL A 323 -13.37 2.64 -21.52
CA VAL A 323 -12.41 1.95 -20.66
C VAL A 323 -11.18 2.81 -20.41
N ALA A 324 -10.80 2.98 -19.15
CA ALA A 324 -9.48 3.44 -18.73
C ALA A 324 -8.84 2.40 -17.80
N ILE A 325 -7.57 2.07 -18.02
CA ILE A 325 -6.83 1.10 -17.20
C ILE A 325 -5.60 1.78 -16.59
N GLN A 326 -5.55 1.80 -15.26
CA GLN A 326 -4.39 2.31 -14.53
C GLN A 326 -3.46 1.15 -14.13
N LEU A 327 -2.21 1.23 -14.56
CA LEU A 327 -1.12 0.33 -14.17
C LEU A 327 -0.45 0.89 -12.92
N ASN A 328 -0.67 0.22 -11.78
CA ASN A 328 -0.05 0.58 -10.51
C ASN A 328 1.33 -0.10 -10.39
N ASP A 329 2.39 0.65 -10.68
CA ASP A 329 3.76 0.14 -10.84
C ASP A 329 3.90 -0.84 -12.04
N THR A 330 5.02 -1.53 -12.13
CA THR A 330 5.39 -2.39 -13.27
C THR A 330 4.73 -3.76 -13.27
N HIS A 331 4.20 -4.24 -12.14
CA HIS A 331 3.58 -5.56 -12.02
C HIS A 331 2.48 -5.83 -13.08
N PRO A 332 1.52 -4.92 -13.35
CA PRO A 332 0.52 -5.12 -14.39
C PRO A 332 0.99 -4.74 -15.81
N ALA A 333 2.26 -4.39 -16.04
CA ALA A 333 2.72 -3.85 -17.33
C ALA A 333 2.58 -4.84 -18.51
N VAL A 334 2.56 -6.14 -18.24
CA VAL A 334 2.24 -7.17 -19.25
C VAL A 334 0.84 -7.00 -19.84
N GLY A 335 -0.04 -6.22 -19.18
CA GLY A 335 -1.37 -5.87 -19.65
C GLY A 335 -1.39 -5.18 -21.02
N VAL A 336 -0.33 -4.44 -21.35
CA VAL A 336 -0.18 -3.85 -22.69
C VAL A 336 -0.11 -4.94 -23.77
N ALA A 337 0.69 -5.98 -23.54
CA ALA A 337 0.82 -7.09 -24.47
C ALA A 337 -0.41 -8.03 -24.43
N GLU A 338 -1.01 -8.22 -23.26
CA GLU A 338 -2.23 -9.03 -23.13
C GLU A 338 -3.43 -8.40 -23.83
N LEU A 339 -3.64 -7.09 -23.74
CA LEU A 339 -4.74 -6.44 -24.48
C LEU A 339 -4.52 -6.54 -25.99
N MET A 340 -3.27 -6.42 -26.46
CA MET A 340 -2.93 -6.70 -27.87
C MET A 340 -3.24 -8.13 -28.27
N TYR A 341 -2.89 -9.12 -27.43
CA TYR A 341 -3.22 -10.52 -27.65
C TYR A 341 -4.73 -10.75 -27.79
N GLN A 342 -5.52 -10.22 -26.86
CA GLN A 342 -6.98 -10.37 -26.90
C GLN A 342 -7.58 -9.71 -28.15
N LEU A 343 -7.13 -8.51 -28.52
CA LEU A 343 -7.69 -7.80 -29.67
C LEU A 343 -7.31 -8.47 -31.00
N ILE A 344 -6.06 -8.91 -31.17
CA ILE A 344 -5.59 -9.46 -32.46
C ILE A 344 -5.97 -10.93 -32.57
N ASP A 345 -5.55 -11.75 -31.62
CA ASP A 345 -5.61 -13.21 -31.76
C ASP A 345 -7.00 -13.76 -31.38
N VAL A 346 -7.70 -13.13 -30.42
CA VAL A 346 -9.02 -13.59 -29.97
C VAL A 346 -10.17 -12.88 -30.70
N HIS A 347 -10.02 -11.59 -30.97
CA HIS A 347 -11.05 -10.76 -31.62
C HIS A 347 -10.76 -10.40 -33.09
N GLY A 348 -9.62 -10.78 -33.65
CA GLY A 348 -9.32 -10.66 -35.08
C GLY A 348 -9.02 -9.25 -35.58
N LEU A 349 -8.62 -8.32 -34.72
CA LEU A 349 -8.27 -6.95 -35.14
C LEU A 349 -6.90 -6.92 -35.81
N LYS A 350 -6.77 -5.98 -36.77
CA LYS A 350 -5.46 -5.67 -37.37
C LYS A 350 -4.57 -4.95 -36.36
N TRP A 351 -3.26 -5.20 -36.44
CA TRP A 351 -2.26 -4.66 -35.50
C TRP A 351 -2.38 -3.15 -35.28
N ASP A 352 -2.37 -2.34 -36.34
CA ASP A 352 -2.37 -0.87 -36.22
C ASP A 352 -3.66 -0.34 -35.60
N HIS A 353 -4.78 -1.00 -35.85
CA HIS A 353 -6.05 -0.66 -35.22
C HIS A 353 -6.00 -0.99 -33.72
N ALA A 354 -5.62 -2.22 -33.36
CA ALA A 354 -5.51 -2.66 -31.97
C ALA A 354 -4.54 -1.77 -31.17
N TRP A 355 -3.34 -1.49 -31.70
CA TRP A 355 -2.34 -0.65 -31.03
C TRP A 355 -2.82 0.79 -30.83
N GLY A 356 -3.56 1.34 -31.81
CA GLY A 356 -4.19 2.65 -31.71
C GLY A 356 -5.28 2.75 -30.63
N LEU A 357 -5.88 1.63 -30.24
CA LEU A 357 -6.82 1.55 -29.10
C LEU A 357 -6.05 1.38 -27.78
N VAL A 358 -5.13 0.40 -27.72
CA VAL A 358 -4.33 0.07 -26.52
C VAL A 358 -3.63 1.29 -25.95
N THR A 359 -2.96 2.06 -26.80
CA THR A 359 -2.20 3.25 -26.39
C THR A 359 -3.05 4.35 -25.80
N LYS A 360 -4.38 4.36 -26.05
CA LYS A 360 -5.34 5.33 -25.50
C LYS A 360 -6.04 4.86 -24.22
N ILE A 361 -5.85 3.59 -23.83
CA ILE A 361 -6.53 2.96 -22.70
C ILE A 361 -5.66 2.95 -21.44
N PHE A 362 -4.36 2.70 -21.60
CA PHE A 362 -3.45 2.54 -20.47
C PHE A 362 -2.81 3.86 -20.00
N ALA A 363 -2.74 4.00 -18.69
CA ALA A 363 -1.90 4.98 -18.00
C ALA A 363 -1.02 4.26 -16.95
N TYR A 364 0.20 4.75 -16.74
CA TYR A 364 1.21 4.11 -15.88
C TYR A 364 1.66 5.03 -14.74
N THR A 365 1.53 4.57 -13.50
CA THR A 365 2.10 5.24 -12.33
C THR A 365 3.37 4.54 -11.89
N ASN A 366 4.46 5.28 -11.78
CA ASN A 366 5.72 4.79 -11.24
C ASN A 366 5.89 5.18 -9.76
N HIS A 367 6.36 4.23 -8.94
CA HIS A 367 6.55 4.39 -7.50
C HIS A 367 8.01 4.26 -7.04
N THR A 368 8.99 4.21 -7.96
CA THR A 368 10.39 3.96 -7.61
C THR A 368 11.36 4.73 -8.50
N LEU A 369 12.35 5.34 -7.86
CA LEU A 369 13.50 5.97 -8.54
C LEU A 369 14.69 5.01 -8.70
N MET A 370 14.67 3.87 -8.00
CA MET A 370 15.79 2.92 -8.00
C MET A 370 15.71 2.07 -9.28
N PRO A 371 16.68 2.19 -10.21
CA PRO A 371 16.65 1.42 -11.46
C PRO A 371 16.64 -0.09 -11.23
N GLU A 372 17.29 -0.56 -10.16
CA GLU A 372 17.32 -1.97 -9.76
C GLU A 372 15.96 -2.50 -9.27
N ALA A 373 15.05 -1.61 -8.85
CA ALA A 373 13.69 -1.96 -8.44
C ALA A 373 12.72 -1.98 -9.62
N LEU A 374 13.10 -1.49 -10.80
CA LEU A 374 12.30 -1.61 -12.01
C LEU A 374 12.37 -3.03 -12.54
N GLU A 375 11.21 -3.64 -12.70
CA GLU A 375 11.14 -5.04 -13.02
C GLU A 375 11.68 -5.35 -14.41
N THR A 376 12.55 -6.35 -14.47
CA THR A 376 13.05 -6.92 -15.72
C THR A 376 12.99 -8.43 -15.67
N TRP A 377 12.66 -9.04 -16.80
CA TRP A 377 12.54 -10.49 -16.93
C TRP A 377 13.48 -11.01 -18.01
N ALA A 378 14.14 -12.15 -17.76
CA ALA A 378 14.94 -12.80 -18.78
C ALA A 378 14.05 -13.21 -19.96
N VAL A 379 14.50 -12.96 -21.19
CA VAL A 379 13.77 -13.30 -22.42
C VAL A 379 13.43 -14.78 -22.46
N GLU A 380 14.38 -15.68 -22.15
CA GLU A 380 14.15 -17.13 -22.12
C GLU A 380 12.99 -17.53 -21.18
N LYS A 381 12.83 -16.81 -20.06
CA LYS A 381 11.72 -17.07 -19.14
C LYS A 381 10.39 -16.58 -19.73
N PHE A 382 10.39 -15.40 -20.33
CA PHE A 382 9.20 -14.87 -21.00
C PHE A 382 8.78 -15.79 -22.15
N GLU A 383 9.74 -16.23 -22.97
CA GLU A 383 9.51 -17.17 -24.07
C GLU A 383 8.91 -18.48 -23.57
N ARG A 384 9.46 -19.03 -22.48
CA ARG A 384 8.95 -20.26 -21.89
C ARG A 384 7.53 -20.10 -21.34
N VAL A 385 7.23 -19.01 -20.62
CA VAL A 385 5.96 -18.86 -19.87
C VAL A 385 4.86 -18.24 -20.74
N LEU A 386 5.21 -17.25 -21.57
CA LEU A 386 4.30 -16.41 -22.36
C LEU A 386 4.87 -16.20 -23.78
N PRO A 387 5.01 -17.28 -24.59
CA PRO A 387 5.67 -17.21 -25.89
C PRO A 387 5.00 -16.20 -26.84
N ARG A 388 3.66 -16.17 -26.85
CA ARG A 388 2.92 -15.25 -27.74
C ARG A 388 3.07 -13.78 -27.33
N HIS A 389 3.06 -13.49 -26.03
CA HIS A 389 3.27 -12.13 -25.53
C HIS A 389 4.68 -11.63 -25.84
N LEU A 390 5.67 -12.52 -25.82
CA LEU A 390 7.03 -12.15 -26.23
C LEU A 390 7.10 -11.74 -27.71
N GLU A 391 6.42 -12.46 -28.62
CA GLU A 391 6.32 -12.04 -30.04
C GLU A 391 5.68 -10.66 -30.17
N ILE A 392 4.58 -10.42 -29.45
CA ILE A 392 3.90 -9.11 -29.44
C ILE A 392 4.83 -8.02 -28.88
N ILE A 393 5.56 -8.30 -27.81
CA ILE A 393 6.51 -7.34 -27.22
C ILE A 393 7.65 -7.03 -28.20
N TYR A 394 8.15 -8.03 -28.95
CA TYR A 394 9.15 -7.79 -29.99
C TYR A 394 8.62 -6.91 -31.11
N GLU A 395 7.38 -7.11 -31.55
CA GLU A 395 6.77 -6.29 -32.59
C GLU A 395 6.51 -4.85 -32.10
N ILE A 396 6.04 -4.67 -30.85
CA ILE A 396 5.93 -3.35 -30.21
C ILE A 396 7.30 -2.67 -30.20
N ASN A 397 8.35 -3.39 -29.77
CA ASN A 397 9.70 -2.85 -29.70
C ASN A 397 10.23 -2.46 -31.08
N HIS A 398 10.03 -3.31 -32.09
CA HIS A 398 10.49 -3.07 -33.45
C HIS A 398 9.87 -1.79 -34.03
N ARG A 399 8.53 -1.66 -33.93
CA ARG A 399 7.81 -0.47 -34.42
C ARG A 399 8.19 0.80 -33.64
N PHE A 400 8.33 0.69 -32.32
CA PHE A 400 8.77 1.81 -31.48
C PHE A 400 10.18 2.28 -31.87
N LEU A 401 11.14 1.38 -32.01
CA LEU A 401 12.51 1.74 -32.41
C LEU A 401 12.57 2.30 -33.83
N ALA A 402 11.74 1.79 -34.75
CA ALA A 402 11.59 2.39 -36.08
C ALA A 402 11.08 3.83 -35.97
N GLN A 403 10.05 4.09 -35.17
CA GLN A 403 9.54 5.45 -34.92
C GLN A 403 10.63 6.37 -34.34
N VAL A 404 11.37 5.90 -33.32
CA VAL A 404 12.45 6.69 -32.69
C VAL A 404 13.56 7.00 -33.69
N ASN A 405 13.93 6.05 -34.55
CA ASN A 405 14.94 6.28 -35.59
C ASN A 405 14.49 7.31 -36.63
N HIS A 406 13.19 7.41 -36.93
CA HIS A 406 12.66 8.48 -37.81
C HIS A 406 12.66 9.85 -37.12
N LEU A 407 12.39 9.90 -35.81
CA LEU A 407 12.39 11.14 -35.02
C LEU A 407 13.81 11.65 -34.72
N PHE A 408 14.77 10.72 -34.54
CA PHE A 408 16.15 10.99 -34.16
C PHE A 408 17.13 10.23 -35.07
N PRO A 409 17.18 10.56 -36.38
CA PRO A 409 18.00 9.82 -37.34
C PRO A 409 19.49 9.90 -36.98
N GLY A 410 20.14 8.73 -36.87
CA GLY A 410 21.57 8.60 -36.57
C GLY A 410 21.95 8.47 -35.08
N ASP A 411 21.00 8.69 -34.16
CA ASP A 411 21.23 8.50 -32.70
C ASP A 411 21.04 7.03 -32.31
N THR A 412 21.97 6.16 -32.73
CA THR A 412 21.88 4.70 -32.51
C THR A 412 21.99 4.31 -31.04
N GLU A 413 22.67 5.11 -30.23
CA GLU A 413 22.77 4.88 -28.78
C GLU A 413 21.42 5.08 -28.10
N LEU A 414 20.64 6.09 -28.52
CA LEU A 414 19.29 6.31 -28.00
C LEU A 414 18.42 5.06 -28.18
N LEU A 415 18.45 4.43 -29.38
CA LEU A 415 17.69 3.20 -29.66
C LEU A 415 17.98 2.10 -28.63
N SER A 416 19.25 1.90 -28.29
CA SER A 416 19.68 0.93 -27.27
C SER A 416 19.15 1.31 -25.88
N ARG A 417 19.25 2.59 -25.50
CA ARG A 417 18.79 3.07 -24.17
C ARG A 417 17.29 2.94 -24.00
N VAL A 418 16.47 3.18 -25.04
CA VAL A 418 14.99 3.17 -24.92
C VAL A 418 14.30 1.85 -25.26
N SER A 419 14.98 0.93 -25.96
CA SER A 419 14.41 -0.38 -26.36
C SER A 419 13.66 -1.09 -25.21
N ILE A 420 12.55 -1.78 -25.49
CA ILE A 420 11.90 -2.61 -24.47
C ILE A 420 12.77 -3.83 -24.14
N ILE A 421 13.58 -4.28 -25.10
CA ILE A 421 14.52 -5.40 -24.93
C ILE A 421 15.91 -4.84 -24.63
N ASN A 422 16.44 -5.18 -23.47
CA ASN A 422 17.83 -4.96 -23.13
C ASN A 422 18.66 -6.13 -23.64
N GLU A 423 19.52 -5.89 -24.63
CA GLU A 423 20.42 -6.89 -25.19
C GLU A 423 21.69 -7.13 -24.33
N SER A 424 21.95 -6.25 -23.35
CA SER A 424 23.06 -6.41 -22.40
C SER A 424 22.68 -7.32 -21.22
N HIS A 425 23.66 -8.05 -20.68
CA HIS A 425 23.52 -8.87 -19.46
C HIS A 425 22.43 -9.97 -19.54
N GLY A 426 22.41 -10.73 -20.64
CA GLY A 426 21.53 -11.89 -20.82
C GLY A 426 20.09 -11.48 -21.11
N ARG A 427 19.87 -10.95 -22.34
CA ARG A 427 18.62 -10.48 -22.97
C ARG A 427 17.42 -10.41 -22.03
N ARG A 428 16.95 -9.19 -21.72
CA ARG A 428 15.88 -8.97 -20.74
C ARG A 428 14.77 -8.07 -21.28
N VAL A 429 13.53 -8.37 -20.93
CA VAL A 429 12.37 -7.50 -21.14
C VAL A 429 12.33 -6.45 -20.02
N ARG A 430 12.29 -5.17 -20.37
CA ARG A 430 12.18 -4.04 -19.43
C ARG A 430 10.71 -3.63 -19.26
N MET A 431 10.09 -4.03 -18.15
CA MET A 431 8.64 -3.86 -17.97
C MET A 431 8.23 -2.39 -17.85
N ALA A 432 9.04 -1.56 -17.21
CA ALA A 432 8.84 -0.12 -17.17
C ALA A 432 8.82 0.52 -18.57
N HIS A 433 9.68 0.04 -19.48
CA HIS A 433 9.73 0.53 -20.85
C HIS A 433 8.47 0.13 -21.62
N LEU A 434 8.01 -1.12 -21.46
CA LEU A 434 6.75 -1.60 -22.03
C LEU A 434 5.56 -0.74 -21.54
N ALA A 435 5.51 -0.44 -20.25
CA ALA A 435 4.46 0.41 -19.67
C ALA A 435 4.50 1.85 -20.24
N VAL A 436 5.67 2.47 -20.32
CA VAL A 436 5.84 3.84 -20.86
C VAL A 436 5.46 3.91 -22.35
N VAL A 437 5.86 2.91 -23.15
CA VAL A 437 5.55 2.85 -24.59
C VAL A 437 4.06 2.60 -24.82
N GLY A 438 3.45 1.69 -24.05
CA GLY A 438 2.04 1.30 -24.19
C GLY A 438 1.02 2.25 -23.57
N SER A 439 1.44 3.26 -22.82
CA SER A 439 0.54 4.18 -22.11
C SER A 439 0.47 5.56 -22.75
N HIS A 440 -0.69 6.23 -22.68
CA HIS A 440 -0.85 7.63 -23.11
C HIS A 440 -0.29 8.61 -22.07
N THR A 441 -0.27 8.23 -20.79
CA THR A 441 0.21 9.07 -19.69
C THR A 441 1.07 8.25 -18.73
N VAL A 442 2.14 8.87 -18.25
CA VAL A 442 3.03 8.35 -17.21
C VAL A 442 3.07 9.37 -16.09
N ASN A 443 2.90 8.94 -14.84
CA ASN A 443 2.97 9.85 -13.70
C ASN A 443 3.88 9.37 -12.58
N GLY A 444 4.52 10.34 -11.92
CA GLY A 444 5.12 10.16 -10.60
C GLY A 444 4.14 10.52 -9.48
N VAL A 445 4.61 10.34 -8.24
CA VAL A 445 3.75 10.29 -7.02
C VAL A 445 4.02 11.41 -6.01
N ALA A 446 4.91 12.33 -6.37
CA ALA A 446 5.26 13.57 -5.67
C ALA A 446 5.99 14.48 -6.68
N ALA A 447 5.96 15.79 -6.46
CA ALA A 447 6.52 16.75 -7.43
C ALA A 447 8.02 16.50 -7.72
N ILE A 448 8.84 16.34 -6.68
CA ILE A 448 10.27 16.03 -6.82
C ILE A 448 10.48 14.70 -7.53
N HIS A 449 9.71 13.68 -7.17
CA HIS A 449 9.79 12.37 -7.80
C HIS A 449 9.52 12.47 -9.31
N SER A 450 8.44 13.14 -9.70
CA SER A 450 8.09 13.35 -11.11
C SER A 450 9.17 14.14 -11.86
N GLY A 451 9.77 15.15 -11.23
CA GLY A 451 10.92 15.85 -11.81
C GLY A 451 12.16 14.96 -11.98
N LEU A 452 12.43 14.07 -11.03
CA LEU A 452 13.52 13.09 -11.13
C LEU A 452 13.23 12.04 -12.21
N LEU A 453 11.99 11.60 -12.39
CA LEU A 453 11.62 10.71 -13.51
C LEU A 453 11.94 11.35 -14.86
N GLN A 454 11.60 12.61 -15.04
CA GLN A 454 11.80 13.34 -16.30
C GLN A 454 13.29 13.66 -16.58
N THR A 455 14.11 13.84 -15.54
CA THR A 455 15.51 14.29 -15.68
C THR A 455 16.54 13.18 -15.53
N THR A 456 16.15 12.03 -14.97
CA THR A 456 17.05 10.88 -14.73
C THR A 456 16.52 9.61 -15.38
N LEU A 457 15.61 8.90 -14.71
CA LEU A 457 15.22 7.53 -15.04
C LEU A 457 14.57 7.39 -16.43
N PHE A 458 13.73 8.33 -16.81
CA PHE A 458 13.01 8.33 -18.09
C PHE A 458 13.36 9.55 -18.96
N ALA A 459 14.56 10.13 -18.78
CA ALA A 459 14.97 11.32 -19.53
C ALA A 459 14.89 11.15 -21.05
N ASP A 460 15.36 10.01 -21.58
CA ASP A 460 15.25 9.72 -23.01
C ASP A 460 13.80 9.54 -23.47
N PHE A 461 12.92 8.95 -22.64
CA PHE A 461 11.50 8.84 -22.96
C PHE A 461 10.77 10.19 -22.89
N HIS A 462 11.16 11.07 -21.97
CA HIS A 462 10.63 12.42 -21.90
C HIS A 462 11.08 13.25 -23.11
N ARG A 463 12.30 13.06 -23.61
CA ARG A 463 12.77 13.63 -24.89
C ARG A 463 11.93 13.15 -26.08
N ILE A 464 11.49 11.89 -26.10
CA ILE A 464 10.64 11.32 -27.16
C ILE A 464 9.18 11.75 -27.02
N TYR A 465 8.65 11.79 -25.79
CA TYR A 465 7.26 12.12 -25.45
C TYR A 465 7.17 13.19 -24.36
N PRO A 466 7.41 14.48 -24.67
CA PRO A 466 7.45 15.54 -23.66
C PRO A 466 6.16 15.66 -22.84
N GLU A 467 5.01 15.61 -23.51
CA GLU A 467 3.67 15.79 -22.91
C GLU A 467 3.16 14.55 -22.14
N LYS A 468 3.85 13.40 -22.20
CA LYS A 468 3.38 12.14 -21.60
C LYS A 468 3.54 12.12 -20.08
N PHE A 469 4.50 12.87 -19.53
CA PHE A 469 4.90 12.78 -18.13
C PHE A 469 4.24 13.87 -17.27
N ILE A 470 3.43 13.46 -16.30
CA ILE A 470 2.77 14.37 -15.36
C ILE A 470 3.11 14.04 -13.89
N ASN A 471 2.70 14.90 -12.97
CA ASN A 471 2.73 14.64 -11.54
C ASN A 471 1.31 14.47 -11.00
N VAL A 472 1.11 13.45 -10.17
CA VAL A 472 -0.08 13.38 -9.31
C VAL A 472 0.39 12.98 -7.91
N THR A 473 0.40 13.94 -6.98
CA THR A 473 0.90 13.69 -5.62
C THR A 473 -0.02 12.71 -4.90
N ASN A 474 0.56 11.72 -4.22
CA ASN A 474 -0.21 10.77 -3.41
C ASN A 474 -1.11 11.43 -2.35
N GLY A 475 -2.05 10.65 -1.84
CA GLY A 475 -2.92 11.09 -0.75
C GLY A 475 -3.42 9.92 0.10
N ILE A 476 -4.06 10.25 1.20
CA ILE A 476 -4.65 9.31 2.16
C ILE A 476 -6.12 9.64 2.37
N THR A 477 -6.94 8.61 2.62
CA THR A 477 -8.35 8.82 2.93
C THR A 477 -8.50 9.37 4.36
N PRO A 478 -9.12 10.55 4.56
CA PRO A 478 -9.41 11.05 5.90
C PRO A 478 -10.41 10.16 6.66
N ARG A 479 -11.29 9.42 5.95
CA ARG A 479 -12.31 8.57 6.58
C ARG A 479 -11.66 7.54 7.50
N ARG A 480 -10.68 6.78 6.99
CA ARG A 480 -9.95 5.81 7.82
C ARG A 480 -8.93 6.47 8.73
N TRP A 481 -8.13 7.39 8.18
CA TRP A 481 -6.92 7.89 8.85
C TRP A 481 -7.14 9.13 9.73
N LEU A 482 -8.38 9.53 9.94
CA LEU A 482 -8.77 10.52 10.94
C LEU A 482 -10.11 10.15 11.58
N ASN A 483 -11.17 9.99 10.78
CA ASN A 483 -12.54 9.84 11.32
C ASN A 483 -12.77 8.51 12.04
N GLN A 484 -12.21 7.42 11.52
CA GLN A 484 -12.26 6.08 12.12
C GLN A 484 -11.21 5.94 13.22
N CYS A 485 -9.93 6.07 12.90
CA CYS A 485 -8.87 5.75 13.85
C CYS A 485 -8.73 6.76 15.02
N ASN A 486 -9.20 7.99 14.84
CA ASN A 486 -9.10 9.06 15.83
C ASN A 486 -10.42 9.82 15.99
N HIS A 487 -11.48 9.06 16.27
CA HIS A 487 -12.84 9.56 16.45
C HIS A 487 -12.92 10.78 17.38
N ASN A 488 -12.24 10.76 18.53
CA ASN A 488 -12.23 11.86 19.50
C ASN A 488 -11.63 13.14 18.91
N LEU A 489 -10.56 13.05 18.10
CA LEU A 489 -10.03 14.21 17.38
C LEU A 489 -11.00 14.71 16.31
N ALA A 490 -11.60 13.79 15.55
CA ALA A 490 -12.58 14.14 14.53
C ALA A 490 -13.79 14.87 15.14
N GLN A 491 -14.32 14.41 16.29
CA GLN A 491 -15.38 15.09 17.04
C GLN A 491 -14.94 16.48 17.54
N LEU A 492 -13.72 16.59 18.09
CA LEU A 492 -13.19 17.87 18.56
C LEU A 492 -13.08 18.89 17.41
N ILE A 493 -12.57 18.47 16.25
CA ILE A 493 -12.53 19.30 15.04
C ILE A 493 -13.94 19.71 14.62
N SER A 494 -14.87 18.75 14.58
CA SER A 494 -16.27 18.97 14.22
C SER A 494 -16.96 19.99 15.13
N SER A 495 -16.64 19.99 16.43
CA SER A 495 -17.19 20.94 17.40
C SER A 495 -16.75 22.40 17.18
N ARG A 496 -15.69 22.62 16.39
CA ARG A 496 -15.15 23.96 16.08
C ARG A 496 -15.50 24.41 14.67
N ILE A 497 -15.35 23.53 13.68
CA ILE A 497 -15.46 23.89 12.26
C ILE A 497 -16.56 23.12 11.49
N GLY A 498 -17.31 22.25 12.17
CA GLY A 498 -18.34 21.40 11.57
C GLY A 498 -17.79 20.16 10.84
N ASN A 499 -18.68 19.38 10.24
CA ASN A 499 -18.36 18.08 9.62
C ASN A 499 -17.93 18.14 8.14
N GLY A 500 -17.82 19.34 7.55
CA GLY A 500 -17.55 19.47 6.11
C GLY A 500 -16.17 18.92 5.71
N PHE A 501 -15.21 18.87 6.64
CA PHE A 501 -13.85 18.40 6.38
C PHE A 501 -13.76 16.92 5.96
N VAL A 502 -14.74 16.08 6.31
CA VAL A 502 -14.69 14.63 6.00
C VAL A 502 -14.73 14.37 4.49
N ARG A 503 -15.40 15.24 3.73
CA ARG A 503 -15.45 15.21 2.25
C ARG A 503 -14.62 16.30 1.58
N ASN A 504 -14.14 17.28 2.34
CA ASN A 504 -13.28 18.34 1.83
C ASN A 504 -12.22 18.72 2.86
N LEU A 505 -11.10 18.00 2.84
CA LEU A 505 -10.06 18.09 3.87
C LEU A 505 -9.43 19.49 3.97
N ASP A 506 -9.52 20.33 2.93
CA ASP A 506 -9.02 21.71 2.98
C ASP A 506 -9.74 22.58 4.02
N GLN A 507 -10.95 22.19 4.44
CA GLN A 507 -11.66 22.88 5.52
C GLN A 507 -10.95 22.79 6.87
N LEU A 508 -9.98 21.88 7.05
CA LEU A 508 -9.14 21.84 8.24
C LEU A 508 -8.36 23.15 8.47
N LYS A 509 -8.17 23.98 7.43
CA LYS A 509 -7.57 25.33 7.59
C LYS A 509 -8.36 26.21 8.56
N GLY A 510 -9.65 25.95 8.76
CA GLY A 510 -10.46 26.60 9.79
C GLY A 510 -9.93 26.42 11.23
N LEU A 511 -9.04 25.45 11.47
CA LEU A 511 -8.41 25.22 12.78
C LEU A 511 -7.26 26.19 13.10
N ILE A 512 -6.72 26.91 12.10
CA ILE A 512 -5.56 27.80 12.31
C ILE A 512 -5.79 28.80 13.46
N PRO A 513 -6.91 29.55 13.52
CA PRO A 513 -7.16 30.46 14.63
C PRO A 513 -7.30 29.76 15.99
N HIS A 514 -7.75 28.50 16.00
CA HIS A 514 -7.92 27.71 17.22
C HIS A 514 -6.60 27.19 17.79
N ALA A 515 -5.51 27.20 17.02
CA ALA A 515 -4.17 26.93 17.56
C ALA A 515 -3.80 27.92 18.67
N GLU A 516 -4.31 29.16 18.59
CA GLU A 516 -4.06 30.22 19.58
C GLU A 516 -5.03 30.18 20.78
N ASP A 517 -6.09 29.35 20.74
CA ASP A 517 -7.03 29.14 21.83
C ASP A 517 -6.49 28.14 22.87
N ALA A 518 -6.29 28.60 24.10
CA ALA A 518 -5.77 27.80 25.21
C ALA A 518 -6.69 26.63 25.59
N GLU A 519 -8.01 26.80 25.54
CA GLU A 519 -8.94 25.72 25.89
C GLU A 519 -8.96 24.66 24.78
N PHE A 520 -8.91 25.08 23.52
CA PHE A 520 -8.78 24.13 22.41
C PHE A 520 -7.46 23.35 22.46
N ARG A 521 -6.33 24.00 22.75
CA ARG A 521 -5.03 23.30 22.96
C ARG A 521 -5.12 22.27 24.09
N LYS A 522 -5.76 22.62 25.20
CA LYS A 522 -5.96 21.69 26.33
C LYS A 522 -6.78 20.47 25.90
N GLN A 523 -7.88 20.67 25.19
CA GLN A 523 -8.74 19.59 24.68
C GLN A 523 -8.00 18.71 23.67
N PHE A 524 -7.26 19.31 22.74
CA PHE A 524 -6.44 18.60 21.76
C PHE A 524 -5.40 17.69 22.43
N ARG A 525 -4.71 18.22 23.46
CA ARG A 525 -3.73 17.45 24.23
C ARG A 525 -4.37 16.30 25.00
N ALA A 526 -5.58 16.50 25.54
CA ALA A 526 -6.33 15.43 26.23
C ALA A 526 -6.64 14.27 25.28
N VAL A 527 -7.08 14.56 24.05
CA VAL A 527 -7.30 13.54 23.00
C VAL A 527 -6.01 12.78 22.69
N LYS A 528 -4.87 13.47 22.53
CA LYS A 528 -3.57 12.82 22.31
C LYS A 528 -3.20 11.90 23.48
N GLN A 529 -3.40 12.33 24.71
CA GLN A 529 -3.11 11.54 25.91
C GLN A 529 -3.97 10.27 26.00
N GLU A 530 -5.25 10.35 25.66
CA GLU A 530 -6.13 9.18 25.59
C GLU A 530 -5.68 8.20 24.51
N ASN A 531 -5.30 8.68 23.34
CA ASN A 531 -4.72 7.84 22.27
C ASN A 531 -3.44 7.14 22.74
N LYS A 532 -2.58 7.83 23.49
CA LYS A 532 -1.36 7.26 24.06
C LYS A 532 -1.66 6.20 25.12
N ALA A 533 -2.70 6.39 25.93
CA ALA A 533 -3.15 5.38 26.88
C ALA A 533 -3.62 4.10 26.18
N ARG A 534 -4.43 4.23 25.12
CA ARG A 534 -4.87 3.09 24.29
C ARG A 534 -3.69 2.35 23.65
N LEU A 535 -2.71 3.08 23.11
CA LEU A 535 -1.51 2.46 22.56
C LEU A 535 -0.64 1.80 23.65
N ALA A 536 -0.51 2.41 24.82
CA ALA A 536 0.26 1.84 25.94
C ALA A 536 -0.34 0.51 26.40
N GLU A 537 -1.67 0.41 26.49
CA GLU A 537 -2.38 -0.83 26.77
C GLU A 537 -2.13 -1.89 25.68
N TYR A 538 -2.24 -1.50 24.42
CA TYR A 538 -1.96 -2.38 23.28
C TYR A 538 -0.51 -2.90 23.29
N ILE A 539 0.48 -2.04 23.58
CA ILE A 539 1.89 -2.45 23.72
C ILE A 539 2.04 -3.46 24.86
N LYS A 540 1.41 -3.20 26.01
CA LYS A 540 1.46 -4.11 27.16
C LYS A 540 0.84 -5.46 26.82
N GLU A 541 -0.29 -5.49 26.13
CA GLU A 541 -0.95 -6.73 25.69
C GLU A 541 -0.09 -7.52 24.70
N LYS A 542 0.48 -6.86 23.68
CA LYS A 542 1.19 -7.55 22.60
C LYS A 542 2.62 -7.97 22.94
N VAL A 543 3.34 -7.20 23.74
CA VAL A 543 4.76 -7.44 24.02
C VAL A 543 5.12 -7.42 25.50
N GLY A 544 4.17 -7.20 26.40
CA GLY A 544 4.41 -7.21 27.86
C GLY A 544 5.17 -6.01 28.40
N ILE A 545 5.45 -4.99 27.57
CA ILE A 545 6.21 -3.80 27.98
C ILE A 545 5.25 -2.74 28.47
N THR A 546 5.49 -2.20 29.67
CA THR A 546 4.76 -1.01 30.16
C THR A 546 5.52 0.25 29.76
N VAL A 547 4.81 1.20 29.17
CA VAL A 547 5.34 2.49 28.69
C VAL A 547 4.66 3.65 29.41
N ASP A 548 5.37 4.75 29.61
CA ASP A 548 4.83 5.95 30.26
C ASP A 548 4.16 6.87 29.23
N ILE A 549 2.86 7.11 29.38
CA ILE A 549 2.05 7.98 28.52
C ILE A 549 2.47 9.46 28.58
N ASN A 550 3.24 9.86 29.60
CA ASN A 550 3.77 11.21 29.72
C ASN A 550 5.08 11.41 28.94
N SER A 551 5.81 10.32 28.65
CA SER A 551 6.99 10.36 27.78
C SER A 551 6.60 10.69 26.34
N MET A 552 7.50 11.28 25.56
CA MET A 552 7.25 11.50 24.14
C MET A 552 7.19 10.16 23.39
N PHE A 553 6.13 9.92 22.64
CA PHE A 553 6.03 8.76 21.75
C PHE A 553 6.67 9.08 20.41
N ASP A 554 7.89 8.59 20.25
CA ASP A 554 8.73 8.74 19.06
C ASP A 554 8.61 7.47 18.20
N VAL A 555 8.06 7.60 17.00
CA VAL A 555 7.53 6.45 16.26
C VAL A 555 8.12 6.36 14.85
N GLN A 556 8.77 5.23 14.56
CA GLN A 556 9.25 4.87 13.23
C GLN A 556 8.61 3.58 12.73
N ILE A 557 7.54 3.72 11.92
CA ILE A 557 6.75 2.58 11.43
C ILE A 557 6.69 2.52 9.90
N LYS A 558 7.37 1.52 9.33
CA LYS A 558 7.50 1.29 7.88
C LYS A 558 8.21 -0.04 7.63
N ARG A 559 8.24 -0.49 6.37
CA ARG A 559 9.08 -1.62 5.93
C ARG A 559 10.52 -1.45 6.47
N ILE A 560 11.11 -2.53 6.98
CA ILE A 560 12.50 -2.50 7.44
C ILE A 560 13.41 -2.63 6.21
N HIS A 561 14.21 -1.59 5.98
CA HIS A 561 15.10 -1.49 4.83
C HIS A 561 16.24 -0.53 5.15
N GLU A 562 17.45 -0.80 4.67
CA GLU A 562 18.63 0.06 4.90
C GLU A 562 18.39 1.54 4.55
N TYR A 563 17.82 1.86 3.38
CA TYR A 563 17.54 3.24 2.96
C TYR A 563 16.51 3.98 3.84
N LYS A 564 15.65 3.25 4.56
CA LYS A 564 14.67 3.81 5.50
C LYS A 564 15.29 4.12 6.88
N ARG A 565 16.55 3.73 7.06
CA ARG A 565 17.45 4.09 8.15
C ARG A 565 16.88 3.88 9.56
N GLN A 566 16.16 2.79 9.80
CA GLN A 566 15.85 2.36 11.17
C GLN A 566 17.13 2.21 12.01
N LEU A 567 18.22 1.79 11.35
CA LEU A 567 19.53 1.72 11.98
C LEU A 567 20.03 3.09 12.48
N LEU A 568 19.82 4.19 11.75
CA LEU A 568 20.19 5.54 12.21
C LEU A 568 19.43 5.93 13.48
N ASN A 569 18.14 5.57 13.57
CA ASN A 569 17.37 5.79 14.78
C ASN A 569 17.86 4.92 15.96
N VAL A 570 18.27 3.67 15.70
CA VAL A 570 18.95 2.84 16.72
C VAL A 570 20.24 3.47 17.20
N LEU A 571 21.04 4.09 16.32
CA LEU A 571 22.24 4.82 16.75
C LEU A 571 21.87 5.91 17.77
N HIS A 572 20.81 6.69 17.49
CA HIS A 572 20.29 7.70 18.42
C HIS A 572 19.79 7.12 19.75
N VAL A 573 19.11 5.98 19.74
CA VAL A 573 18.73 5.26 20.98
C VAL A 573 19.96 5.01 21.86
N ILE A 574 21.05 4.51 21.25
CA ILE A 574 22.29 4.20 21.97
C ILE A 574 22.98 5.49 22.44
N THR A 575 22.94 6.56 21.65
CA THR A 575 23.43 7.90 22.06
C THR A 575 22.70 8.40 23.31
N LEU A 576 21.35 8.33 23.34
CA LEU A 576 20.56 8.72 24.51
C LEU A 576 20.90 7.86 25.72
N TYR A 577 20.99 6.54 25.54
CA TYR A 577 21.39 5.62 26.60
C TYR A 577 22.76 5.99 27.19
N ASN A 578 23.76 6.25 26.34
CA ASN A 578 25.10 6.65 26.78
C ASN A 578 25.11 8.00 27.51
N ARG A 579 24.34 8.99 27.02
CA ARG A 579 24.19 10.29 27.69
C ARG A 579 23.57 10.15 29.08
N ILE A 580 22.54 9.30 29.24
CA ILE A 580 21.93 9.04 30.56
C ILE A 580 22.97 8.39 31.49
N ARG A 581 23.68 7.35 31.00
CA ARG A 581 24.69 6.62 31.77
C ARG A 581 25.91 7.44 32.17
N SER A 582 26.22 8.50 31.42
CA SER A 582 27.32 9.42 31.75
C SER A 582 26.95 10.52 32.74
N GLY A 583 25.71 10.51 33.28
CA GLY A 583 25.25 11.45 34.31
C GLY A 583 24.41 12.61 33.79
N ASN A 584 24.08 12.67 32.49
CA ASN A 584 23.25 13.72 31.91
C ASN A 584 21.74 13.43 32.00
N ALA A 585 21.32 12.50 32.85
CA ALA A 585 19.92 12.07 32.99
C ALA A 585 18.92 13.24 33.19
N HIS A 586 19.32 14.29 33.91
CA HIS A 586 18.48 15.42 34.27
C HIS A 586 18.17 16.38 33.10
N THR A 587 18.90 16.29 31.99
CA THR A 587 18.66 17.11 30.80
C THR A 587 17.87 16.38 29.71
N ILE A 588 17.58 15.08 29.90
CA ILE A 588 16.92 14.24 28.90
C ILE A 588 15.40 14.32 29.07
N THR A 589 14.72 14.67 27.99
CA THR A 589 13.25 14.57 27.89
C THR A 589 12.84 13.09 27.84
N PRO A 590 11.96 12.60 28.73
CA PRO A 590 11.51 11.22 28.73
C PRO A 590 10.93 10.79 27.38
N ARG A 591 11.35 9.64 26.86
CA ARG A 591 10.99 9.17 25.51
C ARG A 591 10.70 7.67 25.47
N THR A 592 9.62 7.30 24.78
CA THR A 592 9.34 5.92 24.34
C THR A 592 9.53 5.85 22.83
N ILE A 593 10.58 5.16 22.39
CA ILE A 593 10.90 4.97 20.97
C ILE A 593 10.25 3.67 20.49
N ILE A 594 9.38 3.77 19.49
CA ILE A 594 8.54 2.68 19.00
C ILE A 594 8.90 2.38 17.54
N PHE A 595 9.39 1.17 17.30
CA PHE A 595 9.62 0.61 15.98
C PHE A 595 8.50 -0.38 15.63
N ALA A 596 8.07 -0.37 14.37
CA ALA A 596 7.24 -1.44 13.83
C ALA A 596 7.48 -1.58 12.32
N GLY A 597 7.54 -2.81 11.83
CA GLY A 597 7.80 -3.04 10.41
C GLY A 597 8.19 -4.48 10.11
N LYS A 598 8.01 -4.87 8.86
CA LYS A 598 8.38 -6.20 8.34
C LYS A 598 9.64 -6.10 7.48
N ALA A 599 10.56 -7.05 7.63
CA ALA A 599 11.66 -7.29 6.70
C ALA A 599 11.22 -8.32 5.65
N ALA A 600 11.65 -8.19 4.39
CA ALA A 600 11.40 -9.23 3.41
C ALA A 600 12.08 -10.55 3.83
N PRO A 601 11.49 -11.74 3.59
CA PRO A 601 11.99 -12.99 4.15
C PRO A 601 13.45 -13.32 3.77
N GLY A 602 13.86 -12.94 2.55
CA GLY A 602 15.22 -13.12 2.04
C GLY A 602 16.22 -12.02 2.42
N TYR A 603 15.78 -10.91 3.04
CA TYR A 603 16.64 -9.75 3.31
C TYR A 603 17.34 -9.88 4.67
N LYS A 604 18.50 -10.55 4.65
CA LYS A 604 19.28 -10.87 5.86
C LYS A 604 19.63 -9.64 6.71
N LEU A 605 20.12 -8.56 6.08
CA LEU A 605 20.54 -7.36 6.81
C LEU A 605 19.35 -6.62 7.46
N ALA A 606 18.21 -6.52 6.78
CA ALA A 606 17.00 -5.96 7.37
C ALA A 606 16.51 -6.79 8.59
N LYS A 607 16.59 -8.13 8.52
CA LYS A 607 16.31 -9.00 9.67
C LYS A 607 17.32 -8.79 10.82
N MET A 608 18.59 -8.58 10.49
CA MET A 608 19.63 -8.27 11.48
C MET A 608 19.36 -6.94 12.19
N ILE A 609 18.86 -5.92 11.47
CA ILE A 609 18.43 -4.64 12.07
C ILE A 609 17.27 -4.85 13.06
N ILE A 610 16.26 -5.68 12.72
CA ILE A 610 15.19 -6.03 13.67
C ILE A 610 15.76 -6.67 14.93
N ARG A 611 16.72 -7.60 14.77
CA ARG A 611 17.37 -8.28 15.90
C ARG A 611 18.16 -7.30 16.76
N LEU A 612 18.92 -6.38 16.15
CA LEU A 612 19.64 -5.33 16.85
C LEU A 612 18.69 -4.43 17.66
N ILE A 613 17.57 -3.98 17.08
CA ILE A 613 16.57 -3.17 17.80
C ILE A 613 16.11 -3.89 19.07
N ASN A 614 15.79 -5.18 18.97
CA ASN A 614 15.31 -5.95 20.11
C ASN A 614 16.40 -6.20 21.18
N ASP A 615 17.65 -6.44 20.77
CA ASP A 615 18.77 -6.61 21.72
C ASP A 615 19.11 -5.31 22.45
N VAL A 616 19.14 -4.18 21.72
CA VAL A 616 19.28 -2.84 22.33
C VAL A 616 18.12 -2.57 23.28
N ALA A 617 16.88 -2.89 22.88
CA ALA A 617 15.71 -2.70 23.72
C ALA A 617 15.77 -3.53 25.01
N SER A 618 16.28 -4.76 24.97
CA SER A 618 16.45 -5.61 26.16
C SER A 618 17.34 -4.93 27.20
N ILE A 619 18.50 -4.43 26.79
CA ILE A 619 19.45 -3.76 27.70
C ILE A 619 18.89 -2.44 28.21
N VAL A 620 18.38 -1.59 27.32
CA VAL A 620 17.84 -0.27 27.70
C VAL A 620 16.66 -0.42 28.64
N ASN A 621 15.72 -1.33 28.36
CA ASN A 621 14.51 -1.44 29.15
C ASN A 621 14.73 -2.04 30.55
N GLU A 622 15.80 -2.80 30.74
CA GLU A 622 16.15 -3.47 32.00
C GLU A 622 17.12 -2.68 32.87
N ASP A 623 17.84 -1.69 32.31
CA ASP A 623 18.80 -0.88 33.07
C ASP A 623 18.08 0.07 34.05
N PRO A 624 18.28 -0.06 35.37
CA PRO A 624 17.69 0.84 36.35
C PRO A 624 18.10 2.31 36.18
N ALA A 625 19.28 2.59 35.61
CA ALA A 625 19.79 3.94 35.42
C ALA A 625 18.98 4.75 34.39
N VAL A 626 18.24 4.10 33.50
CA VAL A 626 17.43 4.77 32.46
C VAL A 626 15.93 4.71 32.72
N HIS A 627 15.51 4.13 33.85
CA HIS A 627 14.11 3.95 34.21
C HIS A 627 13.35 5.29 34.23
N GLY A 628 12.20 5.33 33.54
CA GLY A 628 11.38 6.54 33.42
C GLY A 628 11.91 7.60 32.44
N LEU A 629 13.09 7.40 31.84
CA LEU A 629 13.68 8.33 30.87
C LEU A 629 13.69 7.79 29.45
N LEU A 630 14.01 6.51 29.26
CA LEU A 630 14.09 5.90 27.94
C LEU A 630 13.46 4.51 27.93
N LYS A 631 12.56 4.28 26.99
CA LYS A 631 12.01 2.96 26.66
C LYS A 631 12.09 2.72 25.16
N VAL A 632 12.36 1.48 24.78
CA VAL A 632 12.43 1.05 23.37
C VAL A 632 11.48 -0.12 23.17
N VAL A 633 10.62 -0.02 22.16
CA VAL A 633 9.61 -1.03 21.85
C VAL A 633 9.70 -1.41 20.38
N PHE A 634 9.75 -2.71 20.10
CA PHE A 634 9.49 -3.24 18.76
C PHE A 634 8.12 -3.91 18.76
N LEU A 635 7.15 -3.31 18.05
CA LEU A 635 5.80 -3.86 17.94
C LEU A 635 5.75 -4.85 16.76
N PRO A 636 5.43 -6.14 17.01
CA PRO A 636 5.39 -7.14 15.96
C PRO A 636 4.16 -6.97 15.06
N ASN A 637 4.27 -7.50 13.85
CA ASN A 637 3.20 -7.61 12.86
C ASN A 637 2.51 -6.28 12.53
N TYR A 638 3.30 -5.28 12.16
CA TYR A 638 2.75 -4.04 11.61
C TYR A 638 1.82 -4.31 10.41
N ASP A 639 0.60 -3.81 10.52
CA ASP A 639 -0.55 -3.96 9.60
C ASP A 639 -1.46 -2.71 9.73
N VAL A 640 -2.66 -2.73 9.13
CA VAL A 640 -3.55 -1.55 9.15
C VAL A 640 -4.11 -1.34 10.55
N SER A 641 -4.56 -2.41 11.22
CA SER A 641 -5.16 -2.34 12.55
C SER A 641 -4.19 -1.82 13.63
N SER A 642 -2.93 -2.24 13.59
CA SER A 642 -1.89 -1.68 14.45
C SER A 642 -1.57 -0.22 14.09
N ALA A 643 -1.54 0.12 12.79
CA ALA A 643 -1.33 1.49 12.33
C ALA A 643 -2.44 2.45 12.79
N GLU A 644 -3.70 2.00 12.84
CA GLU A 644 -4.84 2.77 13.35
C GLU A 644 -4.70 3.12 14.85
N LYS A 645 -3.89 2.38 15.61
CA LYS A 645 -3.55 2.72 17.01
C LYS A 645 -2.28 3.56 17.12
N LEU A 646 -1.30 3.30 16.25
CA LEU A 646 0.00 3.98 16.26
C LEU A 646 -0.11 5.45 15.83
N PHE A 647 -0.75 5.75 14.70
CA PHE A 647 -0.78 7.12 14.18
C PHE A 647 -1.47 8.13 15.11
N PRO A 648 -2.63 7.84 15.73
CA PRO A 648 -3.29 8.77 16.65
C PRO A 648 -2.48 9.05 17.92
N ALA A 649 -1.63 8.12 18.35
CA ALA A 649 -0.85 8.19 19.58
C ALA A 649 0.57 8.76 19.39
N SER A 650 1.08 8.83 18.16
CA SER A 650 2.42 9.39 17.88
C SER A 650 2.50 10.87 18.24
N ASP A 651 3.56 11.25 18.94
CA ASP A 651 3.95 12.65 19.14
C ASP A 651 4.95 13.06 18.04
N LEU A 652 5.98 12.24 17.82
CA LEU A 652 7.02 12.45 16.81
C LEU A 652 6.99 11.33 15.76
N SER A 653 7.14 11.73 14.49
CA SER A 653 7.08 10.89 13.30
C SER A 653 8.45 10.85 12.60
N GLU A 654 9.08 9.67 12.59
CA GLU A 654 10.42 9.46 12.02
C GLU A 654 10.36 9.17 10.50
N GLN A 655 10.74 10.17 9.70
CA GLN A 655 10.68 10.16 8.24
C GLN A 655 12.08 10.37 7.64
N ILE A 656 13.00 9.50 8.06
CA ILE A 656 14.44 9.69 7.95
C ILE A 656 15.10 8.91 6.81
N SER A 657 14.45 8.70 5.67
CA SER A 657 15.10 8.03 4.53
C SER A 657 16.32 8.83 4.03
N THR A 658 17.28 8.20 3.36
CA THR A 658 18.35 8.94 2.67
C THR A 658 17.74 9.80 1.56
N ALA A 659 18.12 11.08 1.45
CA ALA A 659 17.51 11.96 0.46
C ALA A 659 17.70 11.45 -0.98
N GLY A 660 16.63 11.48 -1.77
CA GLY A 660 16.55 10.95 -3.13
C GLY A 660 16.17 9.47 -3.23
N THR A 661 15.84 8.81 -2.12
CA THR A 661 15.46 7.37 -2.13
C THR A 661 13.97 7.13 -1.98
N GLU A 662 13.23 8.02 -1.30
CA GLU A 662 11.78 7.86 -1.15
C GLU A 662 11.00 8.66 -2.20
N ALA A 663 10.17 7.96 -2.97
CA ALA A 663 9.34 8.57 -4.01
C ALA A 663 8.26 9.51 -3.46
N SER A 664 7.73 9.20 -2.28
CA SER A 664 6.64 9.96 -1.64
C SER A 664 6.63 9.63 -0.15
N GLY A 665 5.87 8.61 0.25
CA GLY A 665 5.60 8.27 1.64
C GLY A 665 4.21 8.75 2.04
N THR A 666 3.36 7.85 2.51
CA THR A 666 2.00 8.17 2.97
C THR A 666 1.82 7.97 4.48
N GLY A 667 2.82 7.36 5.15
CA GLY A 667 2.81 7.23 6.61
C GLY A 667 3.00 8.56 7.32
N ASN A 668 3.87 9.42 6.78
CA ASN A 668 4.08 10.80 7.25
C ASN A 668 2.79 11.62 7.18
N MET A 669 2.05 11.53 6.08
CA MET A 669 0.76 12.22 5.90
C MET A 669 -0.24 11.83 7.01
N LYS A 670 -0.30 10.53 7.37
CA LYS A 670 -1.23 10.02 8.40
C LYS A 670 -0.85 10.51 9.78
N MET A 671 0.44 10.49 10.09
CA MET A 671 0.96 10.97 11.37
C MET A 671 0.74 12.46 11.54
N ALA A 672 1.06 13.27 10.52
CA ALA A 672 0.84 14.71 10.54
C ALA A 672 -0.66 15.07 10.63
N LEU A 673 -1.54 14.34 9.91
CA LEU A 673 -3.00 14.51 10.00
C LEU A 673 -3.55 14.18 11.41
N ASN A 674 -2.83 13.37 12.19
CA ASN A 674 -3.14 13.05 13.57
C ASN A 674 -2.35 13.89 14.60
N GLY A 675 -1.69 14.96 14.16
CA GLY A 675 -1.00 15.93 15.02
C GLY A 675 0.35 15.47 15.54
N ALA A 676 0.99 14.48 14.92
CA ALA A 676 2.40 14.20 15.18
C ALA A 676 3.29 15.18 14.40
N LEU A 677 4.34 15.71 15.04
CA LEU A 677 5.34 16.51 14.33
C LEU A 677 6.31 15.58 13.61
N THR A 678 6.77 15.97 12.43
CA THR A 678 7.70 15.17 11.64
C THR A 678 9.13 15.58 11.94
N ILE A 679 10.01 14.59 12.12
CA ILE A 679 11.46 14.73 11.96
C ILE A 679 11.86 13.94 10.71
N GLY A 680 12.59 14.56 9.80
CA GLY A 680 12.86 13.92 8.52
C GLY A 680 13.90 14.61 7.67
N THR A 681 14.31 13.91 6.63
CA THR A 681 15.12 14.48 5.55
C THR A 681 14.24 15.24 4.57
N LEU A 682 14.86 16.10 3.77
CA LEU A 682 14.20 16.79 2.66
C LEU A 682 14.04 15.82 1.47
N ASP A 683 13.17 14.82 1.65
CA ASP A 683 12.93 13.71 0.72
C ASP A 683 11.44 13.35 0.61
N GLY A 684 11.03 12.82 -0.55
CA GLY A 684 9.66 12.40 -0.81
C GLY A 684 8.60 13.44 -0.41
N ALA A 685 7.56 12.99 0.26
CA ALA A 685 6.44 13.83 0.70
C ALA A 685 6.78 14.74 1.89
N ASN A 686 7.95 14.61 2.53
CA ASN A 686 8.35 15.57 3.57
C ASN A 686 8.54 16.97 3.01
N VAL A 687 8.94 17.10 1.73
CA VAL A 687 9.07 18.40 1.08
C VAL A 687 7.71 19.07 0.93
N GLU A 688 6.71 18.34 0.44
CA GLU A 688 5.37 18.90 0.32
C GLU A 688 4.73 19.16 1.68
N ILE A 689 5.02 18.34 2.71
CA ILE A 689 4.55 18.61 4.08
C ILE A 689 5.20 19.90 4.60
N LEU A 690 6.51 20.10 4.41
CA LEU A 690 7.22 21.32 4.77
C LEU A 690 6.57 22.56 4.13
N GLU A 691 6.22 22.49 2.84
CA GLU A 691 5.53 23.56 2.11
C GLU A 691 4.18 23.92 2.74
N GLU A 692 3.39 22.92 3.15
CA GLU A 692 2.05 23.15 3.70
C GLU A 692 2.06 23.57 5.18
N VAL A 693 2.89 22.93 6.02
CA VAL A 693 2.91 23.20 7.47
C VAL A 693 3.87 24.34 7.85
N GLY A 694 4.85 24.64 7.00
CA GLY A 694 5.88 25.67 7.19
C GLY A 694 7.06 25.22 8.05
N ASP A 695 8.21 25.88 7.85
CA ASP A 695 9.51 25.52 8.44
C ASP A 695 9.52 25.41 9.97
N ASN A 696 8.65 26.17 10.64
CA ASN A 696 8.59 26.16 12.10
C ASN A 696 7.89 24.91 12.65
N ASN A 697 7.14 24.16 11.84
CA ASN A 697 6.24 23.10 12.27
C ASN A 697 6.70 21.68 11.89
N ILE A 698 7.94 21.55 11.40
CA ILE A 698 8.59 20.29 11.03
C ILE A 698 10.10 20.39 11.29
N PHE A 699 10.75 19.27 11.59
CA PHE A 699 12.17 19.20 11.92
C PHE A 699 12.97 18.57 10.77
N ILE A 700 13.52 19.41 9.90
CA ILE A 700 14.34 18.95 8.76
C ILE A 700 15.82 18.86 9.14
N PHE A 701 16.48 17.76 8.74
CA PHE A 701 17.92 17.55 8.90
C PHE A 701 18.54 16.81 7.71
N GLY A 702 19.87 16.67 7.76
CA GLY A 702 20.63 15.82 6.85
C GLY A 702 20.93 16.45 5.50
N LEU A 703 21.62 15.68 4.66
CA LEU A 703 21.98 16.05 3.31
C LEU A 703 20.75 16.13 2.40
N THR A 704 20.75 17.10 1.49
CA THR A 704 19.80 17.17 0.37
C THR A 704 20.22 16.25 -0.77
N THR A 705 19.30 15.91 -1.68
CA THR A 705 19.59 15.05 -2.84
C THR A 705 20.81 15.52 -3.67
N PRO A 706 20.97 16.82 -3.99
CA PRO A 706 22.17 17.29 -4.68
C PRO A 706 23.45 17.13 -3.86
N GLN A 707 23.40 17.33 -2.54
CA GLN A 707 24.54 17.14 -1.65
C GLN A 707 24.94 15.67 -1.52
N VAL A 708 23.97 14.75 -1.52
CA VAL A 708 24.24 13.30 -1.58
C VAL A 708 25.01 12.94 -2.85
N ALA A 709 24.59 13.45 -4.00
CA ALA A 709 25.28 13.22 -5.27
C ALA A 709 26.70 13.80 -5.27
N ASP A 710 26.86 15.05 -4.84
CA ASP A 710 28.16 15.74 -4.75
C ASP A 710 29.13 15.04 -3.79
N LEU A 711 28.66 14.60 -2.62
CA LEU A 711 29.47 13.87 -1.65
C LEU A 711 29.97 12.54 -2.21
N ARG A 712 29.11 11.81 -2.93
CA ARG A 712 29.49 10.56 -3.62
C ARG A 712 30.55 10.82 -4.70
N THR A 713 30.43 11.89 -5.48
CA THR A 713 31.40 12.26 -6.52
C THR A 713 32.76 12.67 -5.94
N LYS A 714 32.78 13.35 -4.80
CA LYS A 714 34.02 13.81 -4.14
C LYS A 714 34.82 12.69 -3.46
N GLY A 715 34.24 11.51 -3.27
CA GLY A 715 34.85 10.39 -2.54
C GLY A 715 34.52 10.46 -1.04
N TYR A 716 33.41 9.83 -0.66
CA TYR A 716 32.97 9.73 0.72
C TYR A 716 33.85 8.77 1.55
N SER A 717 34.25 9.19 2.75
CA SER A 717 35.00 8.38 3.73
C SER A 717 34.22 8.27 5.04
N ALA A 718 33.72 7.08 5.34
CA ALA A 718 33.03 6.78 6.60
C ALA A 718 33.93 6.97 7.83
N TRP A 719 35.24 6.72 7.69
CA TRP A 719 36.21 6.84 8.78
C TRP A 719 36.42 8.28 9.24
N ASP A 720 36.22 9.26 8.36
CA ASP A 720 36.33 10.68 8.72
C ASP A 720 35.24 11.05 9.73
N HIS A 721 34.02 10.54 9.52
CA HIS A 721 32.91 10.71 10.46
C HIS A 721 33.11 9.93 11.75
N TYR A 722 33.64 8.71 11.66
CA TYR A 722 33.96 7.86 12.81
C TYR A 722 34.96 8.54 13.77
N TYR A 723 36.09 9.03 13.24
CA TYR A 723 37.12 9.67 14.07
C TYR A 723 36.78 11.12 14.43
N GLY A 724 35.90 11.77 13.65
CA GLY A 724 35.48 13.16 13.89
C GLY A 724 34.37 13.33 14.94
N ASN A 725 33.71 12.26 15.38
CA ASN A 725 32.61 12.34 16.34
C ASN A 725 32.71 11.22 17.41
N GLU A 726 33.05 11.62 18.64
CA GLU A 726 33.25 10.71 19.77
C GLU A 726 31.99 9.94 20.19
N GLU A 727 30.80 10.57 20.16
CA GLU A 727 29.54 9.88 20.48
C GLU A 727 29.23 8.83 19.40
N LEU A 728 29.43 9.16 18.12
CA LEU A 728 29.25 8.23 17.03
C LEU A 728 30.20 7.03 17.15
N ARG A 729 31.48 7.31 17.43
CA ARG A 729 32.50 6.28 17.66
C ARG A 729 32.06 5.32 18.75
N GLN A 730 31.68 5.84 19.92
CA GLN A 730 31.23 5.03 21.04
C GLN A 730 30.05 4.14 20.66
N VAL A 731 29.04 4.69 19.97
CA VAL A 731 27.87 3.92 19.52
C VAL A 731 28.26 2.78 18.58
N LEU A 732 29.10 3.06 17.58
CA LEU A 732 29.54 2.05 16.62
C LEU A 732 30.41 0.98 17.27
N ASP A 733 31.32 1.37 18.17
CA ASP A 733 32.14 0.45 18.95
C ASP A 733 31.26 -0.51 19.76
N MET A 734 30.23 0.00 20.45
CA MET A 734 29.29 -0.85 21.22
C MET A 734 28.55 -1.86 20.33
N ILE A 735 28.19 -1.48 19.11
CA ILE A 735 27.56 -2.41 18.16
C ILE A 735 28.59 -3.45 17.69
N GLY A 736 29.79 -3.02 17.33
CA GLY A 736 30.83 -3.87 16.73
C GLY A 736 31.59 -4.76 17.70
N ASN A 737 31.60 -4.46 19.00
CA ASN A 737 32.38 -5.18 20.02
C ASN A 737 31.56 -6.19 20.84
N GLY A 738 30.28 -6.37 20.52
CA GLY A 738 29.42 -7.34 21.19
C GLY A 738 28.73 -6.84 22.47
N PHE A 739 28.71 -5.53 22.75
CA PHE A 739 28.03 -4.98 23.93
C PHE A 739 26.56 -5.44 24.04
N PHE A 740 25.85 -5.50 22.91
CA PHE A 740 24.45 -5.94 22.84
C PHE A 740 24.27 -7.45 22.60
N SER A 741 25.37 -8.20 22.51
CA SER A 741 25.37 -9.63 22.19
C SER A 741 26.55 -10.35 22.82
N VAL A 742 26.66 -10.30 24.15
CA VAL A 742 27.82 -10.83 24.90
C VAL A 742 28.15 -12.30 24.57
N GLU A 743 27.13 -13.13 24.33
CA GLU A 743 27.32 -14.55 23.96
C GLU A 743 27.79 -14.76 22.51
N GLU A 744 27.55 -13.78 21.63
CA GLU A 744 27.95 -13.76 20.22
C GLU A 744 28.52 -12.39 19.85
N PRO A 745 29.75 -12.05 20.28
CA PRO A 745 30.27 -10.68 20.15
C PRO A 745 30.32 -10.18 18.70
N ASP A 746 30.55 -11.07 17.75
CA ASP A 746 30.63 -10.74 16.32
C ASP A 746 29.26 -10.66 15.61
N ARG A 747 28.13 -10.90 16.32
CA ARG A 747 26.78 -10.96 15.71
C ARG A 747 26.46 -9.75 14.84
N TYR A 748 26.88 -8.56 15.27
CA TYR A 748 26.61 -7.29 14.58
C TYR A 748 27.84 -6.70 13.86
N ARG A 749 28.92 -7.47 13.74
CA ARG A 749 30.13 -7.05 13.03
C ARG A 749 29.83 -6.64 11.59
N GLN A 750 28.94 -7.37 10.91
CA GLN A 750 28.50 -7.03 9.55
C GLN A 750 27.87 -5.63 9.46
N ILE A 751 27.11 -5.19 10.47
CA ILE A 751 26.53 -3.84 10.49
C ILE A 751 27.65 -2.80 10.59
N PHE A 752 28.60 -3.00 11.51
CA PHE A 752 29.76 -2.12 11.66
C PHE A 752 30.56 -2.04 10.35
N ASP A 753 30.87 -3.18 9.74
CA ASP A 753 31.67 -3.24 8.52
C ASP A 753 30.95 -2.59 7.33
N ASN A 754 29.63 -2.74 7.22
CA ASN A 754 28.85 -2.07 6.19
C ASN A 754 28.90 -0.53 6.33
N LEU A 755 28.88 -0.03 7.56
CA LEU A 755 28.94 1.41 7.83
C LEU A 755 30.35 2.00 7.70
N THR A 756 31.41 1.21 7.89
CA THR A 756 32.78 1.75 7.97
C THR A 756 33.69 1.31 6.81
N HIS A 757 33.57 0.07 6.36
CA HIS A 757 34.42 -0.54 5.34
C HIS A 757 33.75 -0.66 3.97
N HIS A 758 32.42 -0.80 3.92
CA HIS A 758 31.67 -0.94 2.66
C HIS A 758 30.93 0.34 2.24
N GLY A 759 31.47 1.48 2.68
CA GLY A 759 31.16 2.79 2.12
C GLY A 759 29.87 3.43 2.60
N ASP A 760 29.18 2.88 3.61
CA ASP A 760 27.93 3.42 4.19
C ASP A 760 27.01 4.00 3.11
N HIS A 761 26.54 3.10 2.24
CA HIS A 761 25.85 3.45 1.00
C HIS A 761 24.71 4.47 1.19
N TYR A 762 24.04 4.42 2.35
CA TYR A 762 22.90 5.26 2.71
C TYR A 762 23.25 6.46 3.60
N LEU A 763 24.55 6.75 3.76
CA LEU A 763 25.10 7.95 4.40
C LEU A 763 24.58 8.16 5.83
N LEU A 764 24.47 7.08 6.61
CA LEU A 764 24.06 7.16 8.00
C LEU A 764 25.07 7.96 8.83
N LEU A 765 26.37 7.76 8.61
CA LEU A 765 27.40 8.42 9.41
C LEU A 765 27.52 9.91 9.05
N ALA A 766 27.30 10.26 7.79
CA ALA A 766 27.29 11.64 7.33
C ALA A 766 26.15 12.45 7.97
N ASP A 767 24.95 11.86 8.06
CA ASP A 767 23.77 12.54 8.61
C ASP A 767 23.68 12.48 10.14
N TYR A 768 24.40 11.56 10.80
CA TYR A 768 24.29 11.28 12.23
C TYR A 768 24.34 12.55 13.10
N ALA A 769 25.37 13.39 12.95
CA ALA A 769 25.52 14.57 13.80
C ALA A 769 24.35 15.56 13.65
N SER A 770 23.87 15.77 12.42
CA SER A 770 22.73 16.65 12.15
C SER A 770 21.40 16.08 12.67
N TYR A 771 21.25 14.75 12.63
CA TYR A 771 20.11 14.04 13.18
C TYR A 771 20.04 14.18 14.70
N ILE A 772 21.15 13.89 15.41
CA ILE A 772 21.23 14.03 16.87
C ILE A 772 20.96 15.47 17.31
N SER A 773 21.58 16.45 16.66
CA SER A 773 21.34 17.87 16.98
C SER A 773 19.88 18.28 16.77
N THR A 774 19.21 17.71 15.78
CA THR A 774 17.79 17.98 15.51
C THR A 774 16.89 17.28 16.53
N GLN A 775 17.24 16.07 16.97
CA GLN A 775 16.57 15.39 18.07
C GLN A 775 16.68 16.13 19.40
N ASP A 776 17.82 16.82 19.64
CA ASP A 776 17.99 17.69 20.81
C ASP A 776 17.00 18.89 20.74
N LYS A 777 16.80 19.48 19.56
CA LYS A 777 15.79 20.55 19.34
C LYS A 777 14.36 20.05 19.57
N VAL A 778 14.05 18.85 19.08
CA VAL A 778 12.74 18.20 19.33
C VAL A 778 12.52 18.04 20.84
N SER A 779 13.53 17.51 21.53
CA SER A 779 13.46 17.24 22.97
C SER A 779 13.25 18.53 23.77
N LEU A 780 13.89 19.63 23.39
CA LEU A 780 13.69 20.95 23.99
C LEU A 780 12.27 21.49 23.73
N LEU A 781 11.78 21.41 22.49
CA LEU A 781 10.44 21.90 22.16
C LEU A 781 9.35 21.13 22.90
N TYR A 782 9.48 19.81 23.03
CA TYR A 782 8.47 18.97 23.70
C TYR A 782 8.28 19.34 25.18
N GLN A 783 9.28 19.97 25.82
CA GLN A 783 9.14 20.49 27.19
C GLN A 783 8.19 21.69 27.25
N ASP A 784 8.09 22.48 26.18
CA ASP A 784 7.07 23.52 26.01
C ASP A 784 5.78 22.90 25.43
N LYS A 785 4.93 22.42 26.34
CA LYS A 785 3.67 21.77 25.98
C LYS A 785 2.73 22.68 25.20
N GLU A 786 2.73 23.99 25.46
CA GLU A 786 1.84 24.93 24.76
C GLU A 786 2.27 25.09 23.32
N GLU A 787 3.56 25.38 23.10
CA GLU A 787 4.09 25.54 21.75
C GLU A 787 4.02 24.23 20.96
N TRP A 788 4.37 23.09 21.56
CA TRP A 788 4.23 21.78 20.90
C TRP A 788 2.81 21.53 20.41
N THR A 789 1.82 21.78 21.28
CA THR A 789 0.41 21.57 20.96
C THR A 789 -0.05 22.53 19.86
N ARG A 790 0.39 23.80 19.91
CA ARG A 790 0.09 24.80 18.88
C ARG A 790 0.60 24.34 17.51
N ARG A 791 1.85 23.86 17.42
CA ARG A 791 2.43 23.33 16.17
C ARG A 791 1.75 22.05 15.69
N ALA A 792 1.33 21.18 16.60
CA ALA A 792 0.58 19.97 16.26
C ALA A 792 -0.78 20.30 15.62
N ILE A 793 -1.51 21.28 16.16
CA ILE A 793 -2.77 21.78 15.57
C ILE A 793 -2.52 22.38 14.18
N LEU A 794 -1.46 23.18 14.03
CA LEU A 794 -1.11 23.77 12.74
C LEU A 794 -0.70 22.73 11.69
N ASN A 795 -0.09 21.61 12.11
CA ASN A 795 0.12 20.47 11.21
C ASN A 795 -1.24 19.96 10.71
N VAL A 796 -2.14 19.55 11.62
CA VAL A 796 -3.47 19.03 11.27
C VAL A 796 -4.22 20.00 10.34
N ALA A 797 -4.20 21.30 10.67
CA ALA A 797 -4.91 22.34 9.93
C ALA A 797 -4.45 22.47 8.46
N ASN A 798 -3.19 22.14 8.17
CA ASN A 798 -2.59 22.29 6.85
C ASN A 798 -2.44 20.97 6.08
N MET A 799 -3.06 19.87 6.54
CA MET A 799 -2.98 18.58 5.84
C MET A 799 -3.98 18.39 4.69
N GLY A 800 -4.75 19.43 4.31
CA GLY A 800 -5.81 19.36 3.29
C GLY A 800 -5.36 18.79 1.95
N LYS A 801 -4.21 19.25 1.43
CA LYS A 801 -3.58 18.82 0.18
C LYS A 801 -3.39 17.29 0.09
N PHE A 802 -3.22 16.61 1.22
CA PHE A 802 -2.90 15.19 1.27
C PHE A 802 -4.12 14.27 1.28
N SER A 803 -5.33 14.79 1.06
CA SER A 803 -6.50 13.95 0.82
C SER A 803 -6.35 13.14 -0.47
N SER A 804 -6.63 11.83 -0.41
CA SER A 804 -6.72 11.00 -1.61
C SER A 804 -7.90 11.37 -2.51
N ASP A 805 -8.89 12.13 -2.03
CA ASP A 805 -9.97 12.65 -2.89
C ASP A 805 -9.40 13.63 -3.92
N ARG A 806 -8.51 14.53 -3.48
CA ARG A 806 -7.81 15.47 -4.35
C ARG A 806 -6.95 14.71 -5.37
N THR A 807 -6.22 13.67 -4.92
CA THR A 807 -5.46 12.78 -5.82
C THR A 807 -6.36 12.16 -6.88
N ILE A 808 -7.49 11.58 -6.49
CA ILE A 808 -8.39 10.89 -7.42
C ILE A 808 -9.08 11.85 -8.38
N MET A 809 -9.42 13.07 -7.95
CA MET A 809 -9.93 14.10 -8.85
C MET A 809 -8.87 14.50 -9.90
N GLU A 810 -7.62 14.72 -9.49
CA GLU A 810 -6.52 15.02 -10.43
C GLU A 810 -6.31 13.91 -11.47
N TYR A 811 -6.38 12.64 -11.06
CA TYR A 811 -6.34 11.52 -12.00
C TYR A 811 -7.58 11.49 -12.92
N ALA A 812 -8.77 11.70 -12.36
CA ALA A 812 -10.02 11.68 -13.14
C ALA A 812 -10.03 12.74 -14.23
N ASP A 813 -9.54 13.94 -13.92
CA ASP A 813 -9.54 15.09 -14.83
C ASP A 813 -8.36 15.07 -15.81
N ASN A 814 -7.16 14.70 -15.38
CA ASN A 814 -5.94 14.82 -16.20
C ASN A 814 -5.49 13.52 -16.87
N VAL A 815 -6.01 12.37 -16.44
CA VAL A 815 -5.56 11.05 -16.93
C VAL A 815 -6.72 10.27 -17.52
N TRP A 816 -7.75 9.99 -16.73
CA TRP A 816 -8.76 9.01 -17.11
C TRP A 816 -9.89 9.60 -17.97
N ASN A 817 -10.14 10.90 -17.83
CA ASN A 817 -11.33 11.57 -18.37
C ASN A 817 -12.63 10.88 -17.92
N VAL A 818 -12.69 10.51 -16.65
CA VAL A 818 -13.85 9.83 -16.03
C VAL A 818 -14.64 10.83 -15.19
N LYS A 819 -15.96 10.81 -15.31
CA LYS A 819 -16.85 11.74 -14.59
C LYS A 819 -17.64 11.02 -13.50
N SER A 820 -18.03 11.79 -12.49
CA SER A 820 -18.94 11.35 -11.43
C SER A 820 -20.26 10.85 -12.01
N LEU A 821 -20.70 9.69 -11.52
CA LEU A 821 -21.97 9.04 -11.84
C LEU A 821 -22.90 9.17 -10.65
N LYS A 822 -23.68 10.26 -10.60
CA LYS A 822 -24.66 10.43 -9.53
C LYS A 822 -25.83 9.48 -9.75
N GLN A 823 -26.17 8.73 -8.71
CA GLN A 823 -27.42 7.96 -8.66
C GLN A 823 -28.59 8.92 -8.58
N SER A 824 -29.62 8.70 -9.40
CA SER A 824 -30.85 9.50 -9.45
C SER A 824 -31.80 9.20 -8.30
#